data_AF-A0A3Q1HW22-F1
#
_entry.id   AF-A0A3Q1HW22-F1
#
_cell.length_a   1.000
_cell.length_b   1.000
_cell.length_c   1.000
_cell.angle_alpha   90.00
_cell.angle_beta   90.00
_cell.angle_gamma   90.00
#
_symmetry.space_group_name_H-M   'P 1'
#
loop_
_entity.id
_entity.type
_entity.pdbx_description
1 polymer ?
#
loop_
_entity_poly.entity_id
_entity_poly.type
_entity_poly.pdbx_seq_one_letter_code
_entity_poly.pdbx_strand_id
1 'polypeptide(L)'
;MDRSRYQPGDTVKVRTVSVQLDNHPYKGRVQISLQDPGGNIADRRESTVVLGIVLQEFSLSQTSPLGLWAVTTSVNGVTEKKTFTVEHYETPHFEVLVITPPQVLDGEDVSGSVRALYPSGQPVLATSVVSVTLAHDMSNVTSPVIQTQIKKIYGSGKFFFSKDQLQSLYTLSRSGNNRRLHVTACVTSNDGPAEVSVNKTVEVQLTHNIFQLAFQDFPATLKPSLYFSANLRISRYDRQPLTSQDRMYFAVVEVTQRSSTTNAEPTTLTLQVPEDGNVHIRFLLLDQVDMLFIQATFQSTEETLTVYNNYSSPTGSYIQISPSNIISAQIGFPVQIIVESTFQPTAFHFVVSSRGQVVAAGTNNSMLFSLTPEMSWSPEACVTVYCILSNGEVVSDTARILINQQNYLSLNWSSNEARPGEQVSLSVTTLEPRSQVGIMIMAMRDETPEHGQGLTVKQKCNVRTLTNAILYNKNQSDGTKNETLSVDAHWSHWMDVNESLLWLDANISDGTWRSGQITVPDGVTSLKAVGLVMSDNLGLGFTPVPQKLTVSKDFSMSLSVPSFLIRGEEIVLEVNVVNHLDRAIEVIVLLTQSKAFQFVLVNSRNVSVINAQKLNLGSHKSAAALFPIRPVAVGEMEITVYAVSADTSDSLFWSVFVKPEGVEQYFSESLFLELEPGTSNSFRSFSFSFPSNVVPGSQRAYAALVGDILGLSMSNLDSLVQVPLGCGEQNMIQLAPSIYVLQYLDKSTQDNKEIRSRALGYMTEGYLRQLSYQRDDGSFSAFGASDTSGSIWLTAFVLRCFIQAQTYINVDQNVLTNAMTWLLKYQGPQGEFNEVGRLIHTEMQGAQDDGSVALSAYVLIALLEDETYLGTYLGNVSQAQKYLENKVSSGIASNYTLCLVAYALTLANSPVAADVLTELYRRADYTDDVMMWRSSTGLEANDGRVQSKQIEMVSYVLLVLFRRGSLVEGITLLKWLSQQRSHLGGYGTTQDTVVALQALAYYAAFSGANAIDLRLNISSPTFSFLFSINSTNYWMYQSQEINVDKDLHLTTYMEGRGFALFQMNIFYSLETNVFSQHHATDKEAFSLAVNVTKEGDLHHLLLSICTRLKDSQGISYTGMVILDVGILSGFILSPGSAATTDLIRKVEILPEKVSLYLDSLNKSQVCIRLPVVRKYKVARVQDAVVQVYDYYEPTRRATRTYNLDVLRNMDSCDFCGANCDRCRPKITIVSSISSATYSLSVLLLGITLFTFFTFSN
;
A
#
# COMPACT_ATOMS: atom_id res chain seq x y z
N MET A 1 6.05 13.29 2.59
CA MET A 1 5.29 12.01 2.56
C MET A 1 5.96 11.09 3.55
N ASP A 2 5.22 10.19 4.20
CA ASP A 2 5.75 9.29 5.23
C ASP A 2 6.52 8.09 4.69
N ARG A 3 6.18 7.64 3.48
CA ARG A 3 6.87 6.58 2.75
C ARG A 3 6.97 6.92 1.26
N SER A 4 7.91 6.27 0.57
CA SER A 4 8.05 6.33 -0.90
C SER A 4 7.34 5.17 -1.61
N ARG A 5 6.99 4.10 -0.86
CA ARG A 5 6.25 2.93 -1.32
C ARG A 5 5.10 2.60 -0.38
N TYR A 6 3.95 2.25 -0.94
CA TYR A 6 2.75 1.87 -0.20
C TYR A 6 2.14 0.60 -0.79
N GLN A 7 1.40 -0.15 0.02
CA GLN A 7 0.52 -1.21 -0.44
C GLN A 7 -0.89 -0.68 -0.65
N PRO A 8 -1.70 -1.33 -1.50
CA PRO A 8 -3.15 -1.11 -1.49
C PRO A 8 -3.71 -1.28 -0.07
N GLY A 9 -4.55 -0.34 0.36
CA GLY A 9 -5.11 -0.28 1.73
C GLY A 9 -4.34 0.61 2.71
N ASP A 10 -3.11 1.01 2.38
CA ASP A 10 -2.31 1.88 3.24
C ASP A 10 -2.84 3.32 3.29
N THR A 11 -2.55 4.04 4.38
CA THR A 11 -2.84 5.48 4.46
C THR A 11 -1.58 6.30 4.18
N VAL A 12 -1.63 7.13 3.14
CA VAL A 12 -0.57 8.06 2.74
C VAL A 12 -0.66 9.32 3.58
N LYS A 13 0.40 9.63 4.34
CA LYS A 13 0.49 10.85 5.16
C LYS A 13 1.36 11.90 4.48
N VAL A 14 0.77 13.06 4.26
CA VAL A 14 1.39 14.19 3.55
C VAL A 14 1.47 15.39 4.48
N ARG A 15 2.69 15.85 4.75
CA ARG A 15 2.94 17.16 5.38
C ARG A 15 3.39 18.15 4.32
N THR A 16 2.64 19.22 4.15
CA THR A 16 2.99 20.34 3.28
C THR A 16 3.53 21.48 4.13
N VAL A 17 4.66 22.06 3.71
CA VAL A 17 5.27 23.24 4.32
C VAL A 17 5.23 24.38 3.31
N SER A 18 4.59 25.48 3.66
CA SER A 18 4.40 26.67 2.83
C SER A 18 5.01 27.88 3.53
N VAL A 19 6.03 28.46 2.90
CA VAL A 19 6.77 29.63 3.37
C VAL A 19 6.65 30.79 2.39
N GLN A 20 6.73 32.00 2.90
CA GLN A 20 6.89 33.22 2.11
C GLN A 20 8.37 33.42 1.71
N LEU A 21 8.65 34.35 0.80
CA LEU A 21 10.01 34.64 0.33
C LEU A 21 10.96 35.09 1.45
N ASP A 22 10.41 35.66 2.53
CA ASP A 22 11.13 36.08 3.74
C ASP A 22 11.33 34.94 4.77
N ASN A 23 11.01 33.68 4.42
CA ASN A 23 11.04 32.49 5.29
C ASN A 23 10.01 32.48 6.44
N HIS A 24 9.03 33.37 6.42
CA HIS A 24 7.94 33.38 7.39
C HIS A 24 6.79 32.45 6.94
N PRO A 25 5.95 31.96 7.88
CA PRO A 25 4.85 31.06 7.54
C PRO A 25 3.85 31.72 6.59
N TYR A 26 3.41 30.95 5.58
CA TYR A 26 2.26 31.33 4.76
C TYR A 26 0.96 31.16 5.57
N LYS A 27 0.06 32.15 5.50
CA LYS A 27 -1.19 32.22 6.30
C LYS A 27 -2.48 32.05 5.47
N GLY A 28 -2.37 31.52 4.24
CA GLY A 28 -3.52 31.30 3.34
C GLY A 28 -4.04 29.86 3.32
N ARG A 29 -4.68 29.46 2.21
CA ARG A 29 -5.15 28.10 1.96
C ARG A 29 -4.21 27.36 1.01
N VAL A 30 -4.12 26.05 1.20
CA VAL A 30 -3.32 25.16 0.36
C VAL A 30 -4.25 24.10 -0.23
N GLN A 31 -4.15 23.91 -1.54
CA GLN A 31 -4.85 22.82 -2.23
C GLN A 31 -3.90 21.63 -2.40
N ILE A 32 -4.32 20.45 -1.96
CA ILE A 32 -3.57 19.20 -2.06
C ILE A 32 -4.41 18.21 -2.85
N SER A 33 -3.83 17.58 -3.88
CA SER A 33 -4.50 16.58 -4.71
C SER A 33 -3.65 15.34 -4.89
N LEU A 34 -4.31 14.19 -4.90
CA LEU A 34 -3.73 12.87 -5.12
C LEU A 34 -4.08 12.42 -6.54
N GLN A 35 -3.08 12.01 -7.32
CA GLN A 35 -3.21 11.52 -8.68
C GLN A 35 -2.81 10.03 -8.76
N ASP A 36 -3.63 9.25 -9.45
CA ASP A 36 -3.37 7.84 -9.75
C ASP A 36 -2.30 7.68 -10.85
N PRO A 37 -1.87 6.44 -11.18
CA PRO A 37 -0.89 6.19 -12.24
C PRO A 37 -1.37 6.54 -13.65
N GLY A 38 -2.69 6.63 -13.87
CA GLY A 38 -3.30 7.08 -15.11
C GLY A 38 -3.34 8.60 -15.27
N GLY A 39 -2.95 9.34 -14.22
CA GLY A 39 -3.00 10.80 -14.17
C GLY A 39 -4.34 11.38 -13.74
N ASN A 40 -5.30 10.54 -13.32
CA ASN A 40 -6.60 10.97 -12.83
C ASN A 40 -6.49 11.43 -11.38
N ILE A 41 -7.29 12.41 -10.99
CA ILE A 41 -7.31 12.92 -9.61
C ILE A 41 -8.19 12.01 -8.75
N ALA A 42 -7.56 11.25 -7.86
CA ALA A 42 -8.20 10.32 -6.95
C ALA A 42 -8.85 11.01 -5.74
N ASP A 43 -8.19 12.03 -5.16
CA ASP A 43 -8.73 12.86 -4.07
C ASP A 43 -8.18 14.30 -4.19
N ARG A 44 -8.94 15.28 -3.71
CA ARG A 44 -8.56 16.69 -3.68
C ARG A 44 -9.15 17.36 -2.44
N ARG A 45 -8.28 18.03 -1.68
CA ARG A 45 -8.64 18.74 -0.44
C ARG A 45 -8.08 20.14 -0.42
N GLU A 46 -8.82 21.05 0.19
CA GLU A 46 -8.37 22.41 0.48
C GLU A 46 -8.29 22.57 2.00
N SER A 47 -7.10 22.96 2.49
CA SER A 47 -6.81 23.01 3.92
C SER A 47 -6.31 24.39 4.33
N THR A 48 -6.68 24.82 5.54
CA THR A 48 -6.18 26.05 6.15
C THR A 48 -4.82 25.80 6.78
N VAL A 49 -3.88 26.70 6.54
CA VAL A 49 -2.49 26.54 6.99
C VAL A 49 -2.32 27.06 8.40
N VAL A 50 -1.77 26.25 9.31
CA VAL A 50 -1.41 26.66 10.66
C VAL A 50 0.11 26.84 10.73
N LEU A 51 0.57 28.08 10.89
CA LEU A 51 2.01 28.44 10.88
C LEU A 51 2.75 27.74 9.72
N GLY A 52 2.31 27.96 8.48
CA GLY A 52 2.98 27.41 7.30
C GLY A 52 2.90 25.88 7.13
N ILE A 53 2.28 25.11 8.04
CA ILE A 53 2.28 23.63 7.98
C ILE A 53 0.85 23.10 7.87
N VAL A 54 0.65 22.10 6.99
CA VAL A 54 -0.59 21.33 6.83
C VAL A 54 -0.26 19.85 6.84
N LEU A 55 -0.97 19.07 7.66
CA LEU A 55 -0.93 17.61 7.63
C LEU A 55 -2.23 17.10 6.99
N GLN A 56 -2.10 16.19 6.02
CA GLN A 56 -3.21 15.56 5.32
C GLN A 56 -2.98 14.06 5.21
N GLU A 57 -4.01 13.28 5.49
CA GLU A 57 -4.01 11.83 5.31
C GLU A 57 -4.94 11.46 4.15
N PHE A 58 -4.47 10.54 3.29
CA PHE A 58 -5.20 9.97 2.18
C PHE A 58 -5.19 8.43 2.31
N SER A 59 -6.33 7.80 2.52
CA SER A 59 -6.42 6.34 2.60
C SER A 59 -6.48 5.75 1.19
N LEU A 60 -5.54 4.87 0.85
CA LEU A 60 -5.60 4.07 -0.37
C LEU A 60 -6.62 2.95 -0.18
N SER A 61 -7.31 2.59 -1.26
CA SER A 61 -8.20 1.43 -1.29
C SER A 61 -7.38 0.14 -1.24
N GLN A 62 -7.94 -0.93 -0.67
CA GLN A 62 -7.38 -2.30 -0.69
C GLN A 62 -7.12 -2.81 -2.12
N THR A 63 -7.67 -2.13 -3.13
CA THR A 63 -7.55 -2.47 -4.55
C THR A 63 -7.10 -1.28 -5.42
N SER A 64 -6.44 -0.29 -4.80
CA SER A 64 -5.82 0.83 -5.51
C SER A 64 -4.92 0.37 -6.67
N PRO A 65 -4.99 1.02 -7.85
CA PRO A 65 -4.14 0.67 -8.99
C PRO A 65 -2.66 0.76 -8.63
N LEU A 66 -1.92 -0.30 -8.98
CA LEU A 66 -0.48 -0.36 -8.77
C LEU A 66 0.22 0.55 -9.77
N GLY A 67 1.30 1.21 -9.35
CA GLY A 67 2.10 2.08 -10.20
C GLY A 67 2.54 3.36 -9.52
N LEU A 68 2.93 4.35 -10.32
CA LEU A 68 3.47 5.62 -9.84
C LEU A 68 2.34 6.62 -9.59
N TRP A 69 2.04 6.88 -8.33
CA TRP A 69 1.10 7.90 -7.89
C TRP A 69 1.81 9.24 -7.68
N ALA A 70 1.03 10.32 -7.64
CA ALA A 70 1.57 11.63 -7.36
C ALA A 70 0.71 12.48 -6.41
N VAL A 71 1.37 13.20 -5.51
CA VAL A 71 0.77 14.26 -4.71
C VAL A 71 1.15 15.60 -5.32
N THR A 72 0.14 16.40 -5.63
CA THR A 72 0.30 17.74 -6.19
C THR A 72 -0.25 18.77 -5.21
N THR A 73 0.58 19.73 -4.82
CA THR A 73 0.21 20.84 -3.92
C THR A 73 0.24 22.15 -4.68
N SER A 74 -0.82 22.97 -4.56
CA SER A 74 -0.92 24.28 -5.20
C SER A 74 -1.24 25.40 -4.20
N VAL A 75 -0.51 26.52 -4.32
CA VAL A 75 -0.69 27.75 -3.52
C VAL A 75 -0.46 28.97 -4.40
N ASN A 76 -1.43 29.88 -4.49
CA ASN A 76 -1.33 31.14 -5.26
C ASN A 76 -0.77 30.97 -6.69
N GLY A 77 -1.10 29.87 -7.38
CA GLY A 77 -0.64 29.57 -8.74
C GLY A 77 0.72 28.85 -8.84
N VAL A 78 1.45 28.68 -7.73
CA VAL A 78 2.66 27.85 -7.66
C VAL A 78 2.24 26.41 -7.38
N THR A 79 2.76 25.46 -8.17
CA THR A 79 2.40 24.04 -8.04
C THR A 79 3.66 23.17 -7.91
N GLU A 80 3.66 22.31 -6.90
CA GLU A 80 4.73 21.37 -6.54
C GLU A 80 4.20 19.94 -6.64
N LYS A 81 4.99 19.02 -7.24
CA LYS A 81 4.59 17.62 -7.48
C LYS A 81 5.63 16.67 -6.92
N LYS A 82 5.19 15.73 -6.06
CA LYS A 82 6.00 14.62 -5.55
C LYS A 82 5.35 13.28 -5.94
N THR A 83 6.16 12.27 -6.21
CA THR A 83 5.69 10.94 -6.65
C THR A 83 6.00 9.85 -5.64
N PHE A 84 5.17 8.81 -5.59
CA PHE A 84 5.37 7.61 -4.77
C PHE A 84 4.84 6.37 -5.50
N THR A 85 5.27 5.17 -5.13
CA THR A 85 4.86 3.92 -5.78
C THR A 85 3.85 3.16 -4.93
N VAL A 86 2.79 2.65 -5.54
CA VAL A 86 1.87 1.67 -4.93
C VAL A 86 2.12 0.31 -5.58
N GLU A 87 2.51 -0.70 -4.81
CA GLU A 87 2.79 -2.04 -5.31
C GLU A 87 2.43 -3.10 -4.27
N HIS A 88 2.02 -4.30 -4.72
CA HIS A 88 2.00 -5.47 -3.86
C HIS A 88 3.44 -5.93 -3.68
N TYR A 89 4.05 -5.59 -2.55
CA TYR A 89 5.33 -6.14 -2.16
C TYR A 89 5.13 -7.10 -0.99
N GLU A 90 5.61 -8.33 -1.12
CA GLU A 90 5.87 -9.12 0.07
C GLU A 90 7.10 -8.52 0.74
N THR A 91 7.03 -8.31 2.05
CA THR A 91 8.22 -7.92 2.81
C THR A 91 9.29 -8.97 2.54
N PRO A 92 10.49 -8.59 2.04
CA PRO A 92 11.51 -9.55 1.69
C PRO A 92 11.79 -10.43 2.92
N HIS A 93 11.84 -11.75 2.69
CA HIS A 93 12.04 -12.72 3.77
C HIS A 93 13.27 -12.36 4.61
N PHE A 94 14.30 -11.81 3.99
CA PHE A 94 15.45 -11.21 4.66
C PHE A 94 16.10 -10.14 3.77
N GLU A 95 16.76 -9.17 4.38
CA GLU A 95 17.50 -8.09 3.73
C GLU A 95 18.94 -8.50 3.47
N VAL A 96 19.51 -8.02 2.36
CA VAL A 96 20.92 -8.21 1.98
C VAL A 96 21.57 -6.86 1.77
N LEU A 97 22.67 -6.63 2.48
CA LEU A 97 23.52 -5.46 2.39
C LEU A 97 24.88 -5.85 1.84
N VAL A 98 25.44 -5.00 0.98
CA VAL A 98 26.82 -5.11 0.52
C VAL A 98 27.56 -3.88 1.01
N ILE A 99 28.48 -4.09 1.95
CA ILE A 99 29.30 -3.04 2.55
C ILE A 99 30.66 -3.09 1.88
N THR A 100 30.97 -2.07 1.08
CA THR A 100 32.24 -1.93 0.35
C THR A 100 32.61 -0.46 0.28
N PRO A 101 33.90 -0.09 0.20
CA PRO A 101 34.30 1.29 -0.04
C PRO A 101 33.63 1.83 -1.31
N PRO A 102 33.10 3.06 -1.30
CA PRO A 102 32.43 3.65 -2.46
C PRO A 102 33.40 4.00 -3.59
N GLN A 103 34.69 4.16 -3.27
CA GLN A 103 35.77 4.41 -4.22
C GLN A 103 36.97 3.49 -3.92
N VAL A 104 37.59 2.95 -4.96
CA VAL A 104 38.80 2.12 -4.87
C VAL A 104 39.82 2.59 -5.92
N LEU A 105 41.10 2.49 -5.61
CA LEU A 105 42.17 2.82 -6.55
C LEU A 105 42.25 1.80 -7.70
N ASP A 106 42.52 2.27 -8.92
CA ASP A 106 42.70 1.39 -10.08
C ASP A 106 43.94 0.49 -9.85
N GLY A 107 43.76 -0.82 -10.03
CA GLY A 107 44.80 -1.82 -9.76
C GLY A 107 44.97 -2.26 -8.30
N GLU A 108 44.11 -1.80 -7.39
CA GLU A 108 44.05 -2.27 -5.99
C GLU A 108 42.98 -3.37 -5.78
N ASP A 109 43.03 -4.00 -4.61
CA ASP A 109 42.10 -5.06 -4.21
C ASP A 109 40.70 -4.49 -3.89
N VAL A 110 39.65 -5.23 -4.26
CA VAL A 110 38.26 -4.90 -3.89
C VAL A 110 37.83 -5.84 -2.78
N SER A 111 37.49 -5.27 -1.62
CA SER A 111 37.05 -6.05 -0.46
C SER A 111 35.89 -5.38 0.26
N GLY A 112 35.10 -6.21 0.94
CA GLY A 112 33.93 -5.76 1.66
C GLY A 112 33.28 -6.88 2.45
N SER A 113 32.06 -6.64 2.91
CA SER A 113 31.25 -7.65 3.56
C SER A 113 29.83 -7.64 3.07
N VAL A 114 29.26 -8.82 2.86
CA VAL A 114 27.83 -9.01 2.70
C VAL A 114 27.23 -9.23 4.09
N ARG A 115 26.12 -8.56 4.40
CA ARG A 115 25.32 -8.80 5.60
C ARG A 115 23.91 -9.20 5.18
N ALA A 116 23.36 -10.24 5.79
CA ALA A 116 22.02 -10.73 5.50
C ALA A 116 21.25 -10.92 6.81
N LEU A 117 20.17 -10.17 7.01
CA LEU A 117 19.37 -10.17 8.25
C LEU A 117 17.88 -10.31 7.91
N TYR A 118 17.13 -11.12 8.65
CA TYR A 118 15.67 -11.13 8.62
C TYR A 118 15.11 -9.76 9.09
N PRO A 119 13.86 -9.38 8.72
CA PRO A 119 13.23 -8.14 9.19
C PRO A 119 13.16 -8.00 10.72
N SER A 120 13.29 -9.12 11.44
CA SER A 120 13.39 -9.19 12.90
C SER A 120 14.78 -8.84 13.46
N GLY A 121 15.75 -8.51 12.61
CA GLY A 121 17.17 -8.31 12.94
C GLY A 121 17.97 -9.60 13.08
N GLN A 122 17.36 -10.77 12.85
CA GLN A 122 18.03 -12.07 13.00
C GLN A 122 19.03 -12.33 11.85
N PRO A 123 20.26 -12.82 12.11
CA PRO A 123 21.20 -13.23 11.07
C PRO A 123 20.69 -14.40 10.22
N VAL A 124 20.80 -14.28 8.91
CA VAL A 124 20.42 -15.33 7.95
C VAL A 124 21.59 -16.28 7.76
N LEU A 125 21.37 -17.59 7.93
CA LEU A 125 22.31 -18.60 7.50
C LEU A 125 22.10 -18.84 6.00
N ALA A 126 23.13 -18.54 5.22
CA ALA A 126 22.97 -18.43 3.78
C ALA A 126 24.25 -18.77 3.01
N THR A 127 24.09 -19.03 1.73
CA THR A 127 25.18 -19.09 0.77
C THR A 127 25.22 -17.77 0.01
N SER A 128 26.29 -17.01 0.20
CA SER A 128 26.53 -15.74 -0.50
C SER A 128 27.41 -15.98 -1.72
N VAL A 129 26.93 -15.52 -2.88
CA VAL A 129 27.68 -15.44 -4.13
C VAL A 129 27.91 -13.97 -4.43
N VAL A 130 29.15 -13.50 -4.28
CA VAL A 130 29.52 -12.13 -4.64
C VAL A 130 30.17 -12.16 -6.01
N SER A 131 29.74 -11.28 -6.90
CA SER A 131 30.29 -11.12 -8.24
C SER A 131 30.67 -9.66 -8.51
N VAL A 132 31.81 -9.44 -9.17
CA VAL A 132 32.24 -8.11 -9.61
C VAL A 132 32.16 -8.02 -11.13
N THR A 133 31.49 -7.00 -11.65
CA THR A 133 31.36 -6.72 -13.09
C THR A 133 31.65 -5.25 -13.39
N LEU A 134 32.00 -4.93 -14.63
CA LEU A 134 32.17 -3.54 -15.08
C LEU A 134 30.79 -2.99 -15.50
N ALA A 135 30.42 -1.80 -15.02
CA ALA A 135 29.20 -1.13 -15.47
C ALA A 135 29.40 -0.64 -16.91
N HIS A 136 28.75 -1.29 -17.88
CA HIS A 136 28.74 -0.86 -19.28
C HIS A 136 27.44 -0.14 -19.64
N ASP A 137 27.57 0.96 -20.38
CA ASP A 137 26.44 1.65 -21.01
C ASP A 137 25.85 0.76 -22.11
N MET A 138 24.53 0.64 -22.13
CA MET A 138 23.78 -0.39 -22.85
C MET A 138 23.93 -0.31 -24.38
N SER A 139 24.86 -1.06 -24.98
CA SER A 139 24.71 -1.65 -26.31
C SER A 139 25.84 -2.64 -26.65
N ASN A 140 25.45 -3.85 -27.06
CA ASN A 140 26.25 -4.96 -27.62
C ASN A 140 26.90 -5.95 -26.63
N VAL A 141 26.49 -7.21 -26.82
CA VAL A 141 26.83 -8.41 -26.06
C VAL A 141 28.21 -8.96 -26.43
N THR A 142 29.07 -9.09 -25.42
CA THR A 142 29.85 -10.31 -25.12
C THR A 142 29.98 -10.40 -23.60
N SER A 143 29.77 -11.60 -23.04
CA SER A 143 29.63 -11.83 -21.59
C SER A 143 30.73 -11.14 -20.77
N PRO A 144 30.40 -10.29 -19.77
CA PRO A 144 31.41 -9.69 -18.91
C PRO A 144 32.13 -10.81 -18.15
N VAL A 145 33.46 -10.72 -18.00
CA VAL A 145 34.24 -11.68 -17.20
C VAL A 145 33.82 -11.50 -15.73
N ILE A 146 32.99 -12.41 -15.23
CA ILE A 146 32.48 -12.37 -13.87
C ILE A 146 33.47 -13.09 -12.95
N GLN A 147 34.16 -12.35 -12.08
CA GLN A 147 34.83 -12.97 -10.94
C GLN A 147 33.78 -13.23 -9.87
N THR A 148 33.67 -14.47 -9.40
CA THR A 148 32.69 -14.88 -8.38
C THR A 148 33.38 -15.48 -7.16
N GLN A 149 32.88 -15.14 -5.97
CA GLN A 149 33.30 -15.74 -4.72
C GLN A 149 32.07 -16.27 -4.00
N ILE A 150 32.10 -17.57 -3.67
CA ILE A 150 31.02 -18.26 -2.98
C ILE A 150 31.45 -18.54 -1.55
N LYS A 151 30.64 -18.15 -0.57
CA LYS A 151 30.93 -18.33 0.84
C LYS A 151 29.67 -18.57 1.65
N LYS A 152 29.71 -19.50 2.59
CA LYS A 152 28.65 -19.65 3.60
C LYS A 152 28.78 -18.53 4.62
N ILE A 153 27.66 -17.87 4.91
CA ILE A 153 27.57 -16.74 5.83
C ILE A 153 26.50 -17.01 6.89
N TYR A 154 26.70 -16.48 8.09
CA TYR A 154 25.70 -16.44 9.17
C TYR A 154 25.55 -14.98 9.57
N GLY A 155 24.54 -14.31 9.03
CA GLY A 155 24.34 -12.88 9.23
C GLY A 155 25.32 -12.01 8.44
N SER A 156 26.61 -12.34 8.38
CA SER A 156 27.59 -11.59 7.60
C SER A 156 28.73 -12.46 7.07
N GLY A 157 29.36 -12.01 6.00
CA GLY A 157 30.56 -12.63 5.44
C GLY A 157 31.41 -11.65 4.65
N LYS A 158 32.72 -11.69 4.88
CA LYS A 158 33.67 -10.89 4.12
C LYS A 158 33.96 -11.50 2.76
N PHE A 159 34.01 -10.66 1.74
CA PHE A 159 34.49 -10.98 0.41
C PHE A 159 35.77 -10.21 0.07
N PHE A 160 36.59 -10.79 -0.79
CA PHE A 160 37.87 -10.22 -1.23
C PHE A 160 38.19 -10.69 -2.65
N PHE A 161 38.48 -9.73 -3.53
CA PHE A 161 38.96 -9.93 -4.89
C PHE A 161 40.30 -9.23 -5.05
N SER A 162 41.35 -10.00 -5.37
CA SER A 162 42.69 -9.43 -5.53
C SER A 162 42.83 -8.68 -6.86
N LYS A 163 43.79 -7.76 -6.93
CA LYS A 163 44.15 -7.05 -8.15
C LYS A 163 44.43 -7.98 -9.34
N ASP A 164 45.04 -9.15 -9.10
CA ASP A 164 45.37 -10.12 -10.15
C ASP A 164 44.10 -10.77 -10.72
N GLN A 165 43.08 -11.01 -9.88
CA GLN A 165 41.77 -11.52 -10.33
C GLN A 165 40.99 -10.47 -11.13
N LEU A 166 41.19 -9.19 -10.81
CA LEU A 166 40.54 -8.06 -11.45
C LEU A 166 41.30 -7.55 -12.69
N GLN A 167 42.52 -8.02 -12.93
CA GLN A 167 43.39 -7.58 -14.03
C GLN A 167 42.70 -7.70 -15.41
N SER A 168 41.95 -8.78 -15.67
CA SER A 168 41.19 -8.96 -16.91
C SER A 168 40.08 -7.91 -17.10
N LEU A 169 39.43 -7.47 -16.02
CA LEU A 169 38.42 -6.41 -16.03
C LEU A 169 39.08 -5.03 -16.27
N TYR A 170 40.25 -4.79 -15.69
CA TYR A 170 41.02 -3.56 -15.88
C TYR A 170 41.63 -3.43 -17.29
N THR A 171 41.94 -4.54 -17.97
CA THR A 171 42.61 -4.57 -19.29
C THR A 171 41.64 -4.37 -20.49
N LEU A 172 40.37 -4.75 -20.35
CA LEU A 172 39.37 -4.72 -21.44
C LEU A 172 38.81 -3.32 -21.78
N SER A 173 39.01 -2.33 -20.92
CA SER A 173 38.35 -1.01 -21.02
C SER A 173 39.37 0.09 -21.28
N ARG A 174 39.60 0.46 -22.55
CA ARG A 174 40.69 1.37 -22.95
C ARG A 174 40.24 2.81 -23.29
N SER A 175 39.05 3.24 -22.89
CA SER A 175 38.61 4.63 -23.11
C SER A 175 37.46 5.05 -22.18
N GLY A 176 37.73 5.92 -21.19
CA GLY A 176 36.71 6.60 -20.39
C GLY A 176 37.16 6.99 -18.97
N ASN A 177 37.05 8.26 -18.60
CA ASN A 177 37.43 8.82 -17.28
C ASN A 177 36.47 8.46 -16.12
N ASN A 178 35.39 7.69 -16.36
CA ASN A 178 34.38 7.38 -15.33
C ASN A 178 34.08 5.88 -15.28
N ARG A 179 35.00 5.09 -14.71
CA ARG A 179 34.89 3.63 -14.62
C ARG A 179 34.19 3.25 -13.30
N ARG A 180 33.16 2.40 -13.40
CA ARG A 180 32.36 1.93 -12.26
C ARG A 180 32.34 0.41 -12.25
N LEU A 181 32.52 -0.18 -11.08
CA LEU A 181 32.35 -1.61 -10.81
C LEU A 181 30.98 -1.83 -10.17
N HIS A 182 30.26 -2.84 -10.62
CA HIS A 182 29.09 -3.36 -9.92
C HIS A 182 29.51 -4.56 -9.09
N VAL A 183 29.37 -4.43 -7.77
CA VAL A 183 29.52 -5.53 -6.81
C VAL A 183 28.14 -6.05 -6.50
N THR A 184 27.80 -7.20 -7.07
CA THR A 184 26.50 -7.86 -6.85
C THR A 184 26.67 -9.01 -5.88
N ALA A 185 25.94 -9.01 -4.77
CA ALA A 185 25.81 -10.15 -3.88
C ALA A 185 24.45 -10.81 -4.06
N CYS A 186 24.45 -12.11 -4.37
CA CYS A 186 23.26 -12.96 -4.33
C CYS A 186 23.36 -13.86 -3.09
N VAL A 187 22.43 -13.71 -2.15
CA VAL A 187 22.40 -14.48 -0.90
C VAL A 187 21.21 -15.41 -0.93
N THR A 188 21.48 -16.71 -0.84
CA THR A 188 20.45 -17.75 -0.81
C THR A 188 20.34 -18.29 0.60
N SER A 189 19.18 -18.15 1.24
CA SER A 189 18.92 -18.68 2.59
C SER A 189 18.97 -20.21 2.56
N ASN A 190 19.63 -20.78 3.57
CA ASN A 190 19.75 -22.23 3.77
C ASN A 190 18.83 -22.73 4.91
N ASP A 191 17.93 -21.88 5.41
CA ASP A 191 17.31 -22.04 6.74
C ASP A 191 15.85 -22.52 6.67
N GLY A 192 15.32 -22.67 5.46
CA GLY A 192 13.94 -23.08 5.20
C GLY A 192 13.81 -24.13 4.09
N PRO A 193 12.61 -24.70 3.89
CA PRO A 193 12.35 -25.73 2.87
C PRO A 193 12.30 -25.21 1.43
N ALA A 194 12.30 -23.88 1.22
CA ALA A 194 12.40 -23.23 -0.09
C ALA A 194 13.68 -22.37 -0.15
N GLU A 195 14.52 -22.58 -1.17
CA GLU A 195 15.70 -21.76 -1.43
C GLU A 195 15.27 -20.37 -1.90
N VAL A 196 15.21 -19.41 -0.98
CA VAL A 196 14.94 -18.00 -1.29
C VAL A 196 16.26 -17.28 -1.51
N SER A 197 16.45 -16.72 -2.70
CA SER A 197 17.62 -15.91 -3.06
C SER A 197 17.28 -14.43 -3.17
N VAL A 198 18.02 -13.57 -2.46
CA VAL A 198 17.91 -12.12 -2.55
C VAL A 198 19.21 -11.56 -3.14
N ASN A 199 19.11 -10.70 -4.14
CA ASN A 199 20.26 -10.05 -4.77
C ASN A 199 20.33 -8.56 -4.42
N LYS A 200 21.55 -8.06 -4.22
CA LYS A 200 21.84 -6.64 -3.96
C LYS A 200 23.08 -6.22 -4.74
N THR A 201 23.00 -5.10 -5.44
CA THR A 201 24.11 -4.54 -6.22
C THR A 201 24.52 -3.19 -5.65
N VAL A 202 25.82 -2.99 -5.47
CA VAL A 202 26.43 -1.72 -5.08
C VAL A 202 27.43 -1.28 -6.15
N GLU A 203 27.43 0.01 -6.45
CA GLU A 203 28.36 0.63 -7.39
C GLU A 203 29.62 1.10 -6.65
N VAL A 204 30.79 0.77 -7.17
CA VAL A 204 32.10 1.20 -6.66
C VAL A 204 32.83 1.96 -7.77
N GLN A 205 33.24 3.20 -7.49
CA GLN A 205 33.92 4.04 -8.47
C GLN A 205 35.43 3.77 -8.45
N LEU A 206 36.03 3.59 -9.63
CA LEU A 206 37.48 3.42 -9.77
C LEU A 206 38.16 4.77 -9.92
N THR A 207 39.14 5.03 -9.06
CA THR A 207 39.93 6.27 -9.04
C THR A 207 41.38 5.97 -9.40
N HIS A 208 41.99 6.74 -10.28
CA HIS A 208 43.37 6.47 -10.74
C HIS A 208 44.43 7.13 -9.84
N ASN A 209 44.05 8.17 -9.11
CA ASN A 209 44.95 8.98 -8.30
C ASN A 209 44.59 8.90 -6.81
N ILE A 210 45.61 8.82 -5.95
CA ILE A 210 45.45 8.80 -4.48
C ILE A 210 44.88 10.14 -3.98
N PHE A 211 45.26 11.23 -4.63
CA PHE A 211 44.82 12.57 -4.27
C PHE A 211 43.81 13.10 -5.28
N GLN A 212 42.90 13.93 -4.79
CA GLN A 212 41.92 14.67 -5.57
C GLN A 212 42.16 16.15 -5.32
N LEU A 213 42.35 16.90 -6.40
CA LEU A 213 42.57 18.33 -6.38
C LEU A 213 41.31 19.02 -6.86
N ALA A 214 40.89 20.08 -6.17
CA ALA A 214 39.77 20.90 -6.60
C ALA A 214 40.02 22.37 -6.28
N PHE A 215 39.89 23.24 -7.28
CA PHE A 215 39.89 24.68 -7.05
C PHE A 215 38.55 25.14 -6.46
N GLN A 216 38.63 25.88 -5.37
CA GLN A 216 37.52 26.45 -4.61
C GLN A 216 37.79 27.94 -4.38
N ASP A 217 36.73 28.71 -4.08
CA ASP A 217 36.80 30.11 -3.65
C ASP A 217 37.66 31.04 -4.53
N PHE A 218 37.58 30.88 -5.86
CA PHE A 218 38.25 31.76 -6.82
C PHE A 218 37.26 32.73 -7.49
N PRO A 219 37.69 33.95 -7.86
CA PRO A 219 36.85 34.89 -8.56
C PRO A 219 36.58 34.43 -10.00
N ALA A 220 35.33 34.56 -10.45
CA ALA A 220 34.91 34.18 -11.80
C ALA A 220 35.36 35.19 -12.89
N THR A 221 35.89 36.33 -12.49
CA THR A 221 36.32 37.43 -13.36
C THR A 221 37.73 37.88 -12.98
N LEU A 222 38.55 38.23 -13.97
CA LEU A 222 39.90 38.75 -13.73
C LEU A 222 39.87 40.27 -13.57
N LYS A 223 40.68 40.78 -12.64
CA LYS A 223 40.86 42.22 -12.41
C LYS A 223 42.34 42.57 -12.52
N PRO A 224 42.78 43.07 -13.68
CA PRO A 224 44.17 43.45 -13.91
C PRO A 224 44.74 44.34 -12.81
N SER A 225 46.03 44.16 -12.51
CA SER A 225 46.78 44.91 -11.49
C SER A 225 46.34 44.66 -10.02
N LEU A 226 45.37 43.78 -9.77
CA LEU A 226 44.98 43.32 -8.42
C LEU A 226 45.44 41.88 -8.14
N TYR A 227 45.36 41.45 -6.88
CA TYR A 227 45.73 40.08 -6.50
C TYR A 227 44.64 39.08 -6.87
N PHE A 228 45.02 38.01 -7.56
CA PHE A 228 44.19 36.83 -7.71
C PHE A 228 44.40 35.91 -6.50
N SER A 229 43.30 35.39 -5.94
CA SER A 229 43.33 34.40 -4.87
C SER A 229 42.41 33.22 -5.17
N ALA A 230 42.85 32.01 -4.85
CA ALA A 230 42.08 30.78 -4.96
C ALA A 230 42.48 29.79 -3.85
N ASN A 231 41.56 28.91 -3.45
CA ASN A 231 41.86 27.80 -2.56
C ASN A 231 41.98 26.50 -3.39
N LEU A 232 43.10 25.80 -3.30
CA LEU A 232 43.25 24.45 -3.85
C LEU A 232 43.02 23.44 -2.74
N ARG A 233 41.90 22.73 -2.80
CA ARG A 233 41.59 21.65 -1.87
C ARG A 233 42.27 20.37 -2.33
N ILE A 234 43.10 19.81 -1.47
CA ILE A 234 43.77 18.52 -1.65
C ILE A 234 43.13 17.54 -0.67
N SER A 235 42.58 16.46 -1.20
CA SER A 235 41.97 15.40 -0.38
C SER A 235 42.39 14.03 -0.87
N ARG A 236 42.36 13.03 0.01
CA ARG A 236 42.57 11.63 -0.40
C ARG A 236 41.28 11.07 -1.00
N TYR A 237 41.41 10.13 -1.94
CA TYR A 237 40.26 9.46 -2.59
C TYR A 237 39.33 8.75 -1.58
N ASP A 238 39.89 8.25 -0.48
CA ASP A 238 39.19 7.58 0.62
C ASP A 238 38.53 8.57 1.63
N ARG A 239 38.68 9.88 1.38
CA ARG A 239 38.24 10.99 2.24
C ARG A 239 38.82 10.98 3.66
N GLN A 240 39.86 10.19 3.91
CA GLN A 240 40.60 10.25 5.16
C GLN A 240 41.43 11.54 5.23
N PRO A 241 41.72 12.05 6.45
CA PRO A 241 42.62 13.19 6.62
C PRO A 241 43.98 12.94 5.97
N LEU A 242 44.62 14.01 5.47
CA LEU A 242 45.98 13.92 4.93
C LEU A 242 46.94 13.45 6.03
N THR A 243 47.73 12.42 5.73
CA THR A 243 48.69 11.90 6.70
C THR A 243 49.89 12.83 6.84
N SER A 244 50.66 12.68 7.92
CA SER A 244 51.91 13.44 8.09
C SER A 244 52.93 13.20 6.97
N GLN A 245 52.88 12.04 6.30
CA GLN A 245 53.73 11.73 5.14
C GLN A 245 53.24 12.45 3.88
N ASP A 246 51.91 12.50 3.66
CA ASP A 246 51.32 13.21 2.52
C ASP A 246 51.68 14.71 2.56
N ARG A 247 51.69 15.30 3.76
CA ARG A 247 52.03 16.71 3.99
C ARG A 247 53.51 17.06 3.81
N MET A 248 54.40 16.08 3.63
CA MET A 248 55.80 16.35 3.31
C MET A 248 56.01 16.83 1.87
N TYR A 249 55.04 16.60 0.99
CA TYR A 249 55.09 17.03 -0.40
C TYR A 249 54.58 18.46 -0.58
N PHE A 250 55.11 19.18 -1.56
CA PHE A 250 54.66 20.52 -1.94
C PHE A 250 53.61 20.44 -3.05
N ALA A 251 52.60 21.30 -3.00
CA ALA A 251 51.75 21.59 -4.14
C ALA A 251 52.48 22.56 -5.08
N VAL A 252 52.65 22.19 -6.34
CA VAL A 252 53.31 23.01 -7.35
C VAL A 252 52.23 23.61 -8.24
N VAL A 253 52.11 24.93 -8.23
CA VAL A 253 51.10 25.67 -8.98
C VAL A 253 51.79 26.53 -10.03
N GLU A 254 51.60 26.18 -11.29
CA GLU A 254 52.11 26.92 -12.44
C GLU A 254 51.03 27.88 -12.95
N VAL A 255 51.38 29.16 -13.03
CA VAL A 255 50.47 30.24 -13.38
C VAL A 255 50.93 30.88 -14.68
N THR A 256 50.10 30.77 -15.72
CA THR A 256 50.32 31.41 -17.02
C THR A 256 49.31 32.54 -17.22
N GLN A 257 49.80 33.78 -17.40
CA GLN A 257 48.98 34.95 -17.71
C GLN A 257 49.17 35.32 -19.18
N ARG A 258 48.09 35.37 -19.96
CA ARG A 258 48.12 35.69 -21.40
C ARG A 258 47.41 37.00 -21.69
N SER A 259 47.99 37.80 -22.57
CA SER A 259 47.34 38.95 -23.22
C SER A 259 47.08 38.64 -24.69
N SER A 260 46.28 39.47 -25.35
CA SER A 260 45.99 39.41 -26.79
C SER A 260 47.22 39.50 -27.72
N THR A 261 48.39 39.94 -27.22
CA THR A 261 49.61 40.13 -28.05
C THR A 261 50.84 39.36 -27.56
N THR A 262 50.89 38.92 -26.30
CA THR A 262 52.06 38.25 -25.70
C THR A 262 51.65 37.23 -24.64
N ASN A 263 52.36 36.09 -24.59
CA ASN A 263 52.31 35.14 -23.48
C ASN A 263 53.38 35.52 -22.46
N ALA A 264 53.00 35.80 -21.21
CA ALA A 264 54.00 35.98 -20.15
C ALA A 264 54.66 34.64 -19.80
N GLU A 265 55.90 34.68 -19.31
CA GLU A 265 56.55 33.46 -18.79
C GLU A 265 55.77 32.90 -17.59
N PRO A 266 55.62 31.57 -17.51
CA PRO A 266 54.88 30.95 -16.42
C PRO A 266 55.56 31.18 -15.07
N THR A 267 54.77 31.59 -14.08
CA THR A 267 55.22 31.75 -12.70
C THR A 267 54.91 30.48 -11.92
N THR A 268 55.92 29.86 -11.30
CA THR A 268 55.73 28.66 -10.48
C THR A 268 55.70 29.00 -9.00
N LEU A 269 54.64 28.61 -8.29
CA LEU A 269 54.49 28.70 -6.85
C LEU A 269 54.66 27.31 -6.22
N THR A 270 55.48 27.19 -5.18
CA THR A 270 55.64 25.95 -4.41
C THR A 270 55.09 26.16 -3.01
N LEU A 271 53.98 25.48 -2.69
CA LEU A 271 53.20 25.75 -1.48
C LEU A 271 53.15 24.50 -0.59
N GLN A 272 53.30 24.71 0.72
CA GLN A 272 53.17 23.67 1.73
C GLN A 272 51.69 23.29 1.92
N VAL A 273 51.40 22.01 2.14
CA VAL A 273 50.03 21.51 2.30
C VAL A 273 49.62 21.50 3.77
N PRO A 274 48.61 22.33 4.17
CA PRO A 274 48.13 22.36 5.56
C PRO A 274 47.35 21.10 5.95
N GLU A 275 47.05 20.97 7.25
CA GLU A 275 46.35 19.79 7.79
C GLU A 275 44.92 19.60 7.25
N ASP A 276 44.22 20.69 7.00
CA ASP A 276 42.88 20.69 6.41
C ASP A 276 42.90 20.47 4.89
N GLY A 277 44.09 20.38 4.28
CA GLY A 277 44.28 20.18 2.86
C GLY A 277 43.97 21.39 1.98
N ASN A 278 43.70 22.57 2.56
CA ASN A 278 43.35 23.77 1.80
C ASN A 278 44.58 24.65 1.56
N VAL A 279 45.12 24.60 0.35
CA VAL A 279 46.28 25.41 -0.05
C VAL A 279 45.81 26.75 -0.61
N HIS A 280 46.14 27.84 0.06
CA HIS A 280 45.80 29.18 -0.39
C HIS A 280 46.80 29.70 -1.42
N ILE A 281 46.31 30.00 -2.64
CA ILE A 281 47.09 30.52 -3.76
C ILE A 281 46.81 32.01 -3.87
N ARG A 282 47.87 32.85 -3.87
CA ARG A 282 47.76 34.30 -4.06
C ARG A 282 48.91 34.85 -4.89
N PHE A 283 48.63 35.61 -5.95
CA PHE A 283 49.65 36.28 -6.78
C PHE A 283 49.08 37.52 -7.49
N LEU A 284 49.95 38.40 -7.99
CA LEU A 284 49.56 39.64 -8.66
C LEU A 284 49.25 39.42 -10.14
N LEU A 285 48.15 40.00 -10.63
CA LEU A 285 47.79 39.99 -12.05
C LEU A 285 48.50 41.08 -12.84
N LEU A 286 48.92 40.78 -14.07
CA LEU A 286 49.51 41.73 -15.00
C LEU A 286 48.46 42.72 -15.56
N ASP A 287 48.90 43.93 -15.93
CA ASP A 287 48.03 45.05 -16.33
C ASP A 287 47.16 44.77 -17.58
N GLN A 288 47.53 43.82 -18.44
CA GLN A 288 46.81 43.47 -19.69
C GLN A 288 46.45 41.98 -19.78
N VAL A 289 46.13 41.32 -18.65
CA VAL A 289 45.74 39.91 -18.65
C VAL A 289 44.33 39.70 -19.22
N ASP A 290 44.23 38.89 -20.26
CA ASP A 290 42.98 38.48 -20.91
C ASP A 290 42.56 37.06 -20.50
N MET A 291 43.53 36.20 -20.20
CA MET A 291 43.29 34.83 -19.75
C MET A 291 44.33 34.40 -18.73
N LEU A 292 43.86 33.75 -17.68
CA LEU A 292 44.64 33.14 -16.62
C LEU A 292 44.47 31.63 -16.71
N PHE A 293 45.58 30.92 -16.89
CA PHE A 293 45.64 29.46 -16.85
C PHE A 293 46.50 29.04 -15.66
N ILE A 294 45.90 28.32 -14.72
CA ILE A 294 46.56 27.80 -13.53
C ILE A 294 46.55 26.27 -13.63
N GLN A 295 47.72 25.67 -13.50
CA GLN A 295 47.89 24.23 -13.44
C GLN A 295 48.47 23.89 -12.07
N ALA A 296 47.69 23.18 -11.26
CA ALA A 296 48.14 22.68 -9.96
C ALA A 296 48.52 21.21 -10.08
N THR A 297 49.70 20.88 -9.60
CA THR A 297 50.22 19.51 -9.54
C THR A 297 50.57 19.14 -8.11
N PHE A 298 50.14 17.96 -7.69
CA PHE A 298 50.51 17.38 -6.41
C PHE A 298 50.73 15.88 -6.61
N GLN A 299 51.98 15.44 -6.44
CA GLN A 299 52.42 14.10 -6.82
C GLN A 299 52.07 13.80 -8.29
N SER A 300 51.28 12.74 -8.56
CA SER A 300 50.83 12.32 -9.89
C SER A 300 49.50 12.95 -10.32
N THR A 301 48.89 13.80 -9.49
CA THR A 301 47.58 14.39 -9.77
C THR A 301 47.74 15.81 -10.24
N GLU A 302 46.99 16.15 -11.29
CA GLU A 302 46.98 17.47 -11.89
C GLU A 302 45.54 17.96 -11.99
N GLU A 303 45.32 19.24 -11.71
CA GLU A 303 44.05 19.92 -11.94
C GLU A 303 44.34 21.29 -12.57
N THR A 304 43.52 21.68 -13.54
CA THR A 304 43.68 22.96 -14.26
C THR A 304 42.49 23.88 -14.03
N LEU A 305 42.76 25.16 -13.83
CA LEU A 305 41.77 26.23 -13.76
C LEU A 305 42.05 27.26 -14.85
N THR A 306 41.05 27.52 -15.69
CA THR A 306 41.10 28.63 -16.66
C THR A 306 40.09 29.69 -16.28
N VAL A 307 40.55 30.93 -16.13
CA VAL A 307 39.69 32.10 -15.88
C VAL A 307 39.94 33.11 -16.99
N TYR A 308 38.86 33.63 -17.58
CA TYR A 308 38.93 34.63 -18.64
C TYR A 308 38.58 36.00 -18.10
N ASN A 309 39.21 37.04 -18.66
CA ASN A 309 38.79 38.40 -18.42
C ASN A 309 37.50 38.70 -19.19
N ASN A 310 36.39 38.71 -18.48
CA ASN A 310 35.06 39.06 -18.97
C ASN A 310 34.61 40.45 -18.51
N TYR A 311 35.46 41.17 -17.76
CA TYR A 311 35.17 42.49 -17.23
C TYR A 311 35.96 43.55 -18.02
N SER A 312 35.26 44.52 -18.62
CA SER A 312 35.88 45.56 -19.43
C SER A 312 35.71 46.91 -18.75
N SER A 313 36.82 47.51 -18.29
CA SER A 313 36.88 48.91 -17.86
C SER A 313 37.70 49.71 -18.88
N PRO A 314 37.12 50.67 -19.61
CA PRO A 314 37.86 51.53 -20.53
C PRO A 314 38.92 52.39 -19.82
N THR A 315 38.76 52.66 -18.52
CA THR A 315 39.74 53.43 -17.72
C THR A 315 40.77 52.57 -17.00
N GLY A 316 40.66 51.23 -17.06
CA GLY A 316 41.51 50.33 -16.27
C GLY A 316 41.23 50.40 -14.76
N SER A 317 40.02 50.83 -14.38
CA SER A 317 39.61 51.01 -12.99
C SER A 317 38.89 49.77 -12.48
N TYR A 318 39.44 49.11 -11.46
CA TYR A 318 38.89 47.90 -10.86
C TYR A 318 38.74 48.05 -9.35
N ILE A 319 37.76 47.34 -8.79
CA ILE A 319 37.55 47.17 -7.35
C ILE A 319 37.43 45.68 -7.06
N GLN A 320 38.05 45.20 -5.99
CA GLN A 320 37.92 43.84 -5.48
C GLN A 320 37.56 43.87 -4.00
N ILE A 321 36.51 43.14 -3.62
CA ILE A 321 36.07 43.04 -2.23
C ILE A 321 36.38 41.66 -1.67
N SER A 322 36.89 41.64 -0.44
CA SER A 322 37.15 40.42 0.31
C SER A 322 36.53 40.52 1.71
N PRO A 323 35.52 39.69 2.05
CA PRO A 323 35.06 39.57 3.42
C PRO A 323 36.17 38.93 4.27
N SER A 324 36.32 39.36 5.53
CA SER A 324 37.29 38.79 6.47
C SER A 324 37.12 37.27 6.57
N ASN A 325 38.21 36.50 6.47
CA ASN A 325 38.29 35.02 6.46
C ASN A 325 37.41 34.33 7.52
N ILE A 326 36.11 34.21 7.26
CA ILE A 326 35.12 33.60 8.14
C ILE A 326 34.35 32.57 7.30
N ILE A 327 34.32 31.32 7.76
CA ILE A 327 33.64 30.20 7.09
C ILE A 327 32.11 30.43 7.05
N SER A 328 31.53 31.04 8.10
CA SER A 328 30.14 31.50 8.13
C SER A 328 29.96 32.66 9.12
N ALA A 329 29.25 33.71 8.71
CA ALA A 329 28.99 34.88 9.54
C ALA A 329 27.86 34.62 10.54
N GLN A 330 28.02 35.16 11.75
CA GLN A 330 26.98 35.09 12.79
C GLN A 330 26.11 36.34 12.76
N ILE A 331 24.80 36.14 12.94
CA ILE A 331 23.82 37.21 12.98
C ILE A 331 24.09 38.11 14.20
N GLY A 332 24.08 39.43 13.98
CA GLY A 332 24.37 40.43 15.01
C GLY A 332 25.87 40.72 15.26
N PHE A 333 26.79 39.96 14.65
CA PHE A 333 28.22 40.21 14.75
C PHE A 333 28.78 40.84 13.46
N PRO A 334 29.55 41.93 13.55
CA PRO A 334 30.05 42.65 12.37
C PRO A 334 31.06 41.82 11.57
N VAL A 335 30.85 41.74 10.25
CA VAL A 335 31.78 41.17 9.26
C VAL A 335 32.56 42.32 8.61
N GLN A 336 33.89 42.20 8.58
CA GLN A 336 34.72 43.20 7.92
C GLN A 336 34.78 42.95 6.42
N ILE A 337 34.57 43.98 5.62
CA ILE A 337 34.71 43.98 4.16
C ILE A 337 35.93 44.85 3.81
N ILE A 338 36.93 44.22 3.21
CA ILE A 338 38.13 44.88 2.69
C ILE A 338 37.90 45.18 1.21
N VAL A 339 38.15 46.42 0.81
CA VAL A 339 38.05 46.90 -0.57
C VAL A 339 39.44 47.24 -1.09
N GLU A 340 39.89 46.52 -2.11
CA GLU A 340 41.11 46.80 -2.87
C GLU A 340 40.72 47.48 -4.19
N SER A 341 41.48 48.48 -4.65
CA SER A 341 41.17 49.19 -5.89
C SER A 341 42.44 49.65 -6.62
N THR A 342 42.38 49.73 -7.95
CA THR A 342 43.46 50.25 -8.80
C THR A 342 43.52 51.78 -8.84
N PHE A 343 42.54 52.47 -8.23
CA PHE A 343 42.44 53.93 -8.17
C PHE A 343 42.11 54.41 -6.75
N GLN A 344 42.05 55.73 -6.54
CA GLN A 344 41.67 56.35 -5.26
C GLN A 344 40.21 56.86 -5.29
N PRO A 345 39.22 56.05 -4.90
CA PRO A 345 37.82 56.43 -4.83
C PRO A 345 37.54 57.42 -3.69
N THR A 346 36.57 58.31 -3.91
CA THR A 346 36.11 59.29 -2.92
C THR A 346 34.98 58.76 -2.02
N ALA A 347 34.15 57.85 -2.55
CA ALA A 347 33.09 57.15 -1.82
C ALA A 347 32.73 55.82 -2.51
N PHE A 348 32.30 54.84 -1.72
CA PHE A 348 31.78 53.55 -2.14
C PHE A 348 30.31 53.43 -1.76
N HIS A 349 29.52 52.81 -2.62
CA HIS A 349 28.15 52.42 -2.33
C HIS A 349 28.08 50.90 -2.23
N PHE A 350 27.26 50.38 -1.33
CA PHE A 350 27.04 48.93 -1.21
C PHE A 350 25.55 48.60 -1.19
N VAL A 351 25.23 47.43 -1.72
CA VAL A 351 23.90 46.82 -1.70
C VAL A 351 24.06 45.37 -1.27
N VAL A 352 23.29 44.96 -0.29
CA VAL A 352 23.24 43.58 0.19
C VAL A 352 21.92 42.98 -0.27
N SER A 353 22.00 41.82 -0.90
CA SER A 353 20.84 41.09 -1.41
C SER A 353 20.83 39.65 -0.90
N SER A 354 19.65 39.14 -0.58
CA SER A 354 19.45 37.75 -0.14
C SER A 354 18.04 37.33 -0.59
N ARG A 355 17.86 36.06 -1.00
CA ARG A 355 16.53 35.55 -1.47
C ARG A 355 15.85 36.40 -2.56
N GLY A 356 16.65 37.03 -3.42
CA GLY A 356 16.14 37.88 -4.51
C GLY A 356 15.63 39.27 -4.08
N GLN A 357 15.84 39.67 -2.81
CA GLN A 357 15.47 40.98 -2.28
C GLN A 357 16.70 41.77 -1.84
N VAL A 358 16.60 43.10 -1.85
CA VAL A 358 17.61 44.00 -1.25
C VAL A 358 17.32 44.12 0.24
N VAL A 359 18.27 43.71 1.07
CA VAL A 359 18.12 43.64 2.54
C VAL A 359 18.88 44.74 3.27
N ALA A 360 19.92 45.31 2.67
CA ALA A 360 20.62 46.49 3.19
C ALA A 360 21.27 47.29 2.05
N ALA A 361 21.45 48.60 2.24
CA ALA A 361 22.21 49.44 1.32
C ALA A 361 22.80 50.64 2.06
N GLY A 362 23.91 51.19 1.56
CA GLY A 362 24.54 52.36 2.18
C GLY A 362 25.74 52.90 1.40
N THR A 363 26.37 53.92 1.98
CA THR A 363 27.56 54.59 1.43
C THR A 363 28.66 54.61 2.49
N ASN A 364 29.91 54.34 2.09
CA ASN A 364 31.07 54.37 2.96
C ASN A 364 32.27 55.00 2.25
N ASN A 365 33.17 55.65 3.00
CA ASN A 365 34.35 56.32 2.44
C ASN A 365 35.66 55.61 2.82
N SER A 366 35.58 54.51 3.59
CA SER A 366 36.73 53.73 4.03
C SER A 366 36.95 52.51 3.13
N MET A 367 38.21 52.19 2.85
CA MET A 367 38.64 50.94 2.19
C MET A 367 38.41 49.69 3.06
N LEU A 368 38.12 49.89 4.35
CA LEU A 368 37.75 48.84 5.30
C LEU A 368 36.51 49.28 6.05
N PHE A 369 35.42 48.53 5.92
CA PHE A 369 34.18 48.80 6.65
C PHE A 369 33.52 47.53 7.16
N SER A 370 32.68 47.68 8.18
CA SER A 370 31.98 46.56 8.80
C SER A 370 30.50 46.55 8.42
N LEU A 371 29.99 45.36 8.15
CA LEU A 371 28.60 45.09 7.89
C LEU A 371 28.08 44.09 8.92
N THR A 372 27.00 44.42 9.62
CA THR A 372 26.40 43.52 10.62
C THR A 372 25.28 42.72 9.97
N PRO A 373 25.40 41.38 9.83
CA PRO A 373 24.35 40.57 9.24
C PRO A 373 23.10 40.52 10.13
N GLU A 374 21.94 40.71 9.50
CA GLU A 374 20.63 40.56 10.13
C GLU A 374 19.98 39.22 9.70
N MET A 375 18.86 38.84 10.34
CA MET A 375 18.13 37.61 9.99
C MET A 375 17.74 37.55 8.50
N SER A 376 17.45 38.69 7.88
CA SER A 376 17.11 38.82 6.46
C SER A 376 18.24 38.42 5.50
N TRP A 377 19.48 38.30 5.99
CA TRP A 377 20.66 37.95 5.18
C TRP A 377 20.81 36.43 4.99
N SER A 378 20.07 35.64 5.78
CA SER A 378 20.20 34.18 5.84
C SER A 378 19.46 33.45 4.72
N PRO A 379 19.91 32.27 4.22
CA PRO A 379 21.13 31.52 4.60
C PRO A 379 22.40 32.00 3.88
N GLU A 380 22.25 32.77 2.81
CA GLU A 380 23.34 33.36 2.03
C GLU A 380 22.97 34.80 1.64
N ALA A 381 23.92 35.73 1.75
CA ALA A 381 23.78 37.11 1.31
C ALA A 381 24.87 37.47 0.30
N CYS A 382 24.49 38.17 -0.76
CA CYS A 382 25.36 38.74 -1.77
C CYS A 382 25.57 40.23 -1.48
N VAL A 383 26.81 40.62 -1.20
CA VAL A 383 27.20 42.01 -0.98
C VAL A 383 27.84 42.54 -2.26
N THR A 384 27.20 43.50 -2.90
CA THR A 384 27.71 44.22 -4.08
C THR A 384 28.20 45.59 -3.66
N VAL A 385 29.47 45.91 -3.93
CA VAL A 385 30.07 47.24 -3.70
C VAL A 385 30.38 47.88 -5.04
N TYR A 386 30.02 49.15 -5.22
CA TYR A 386 30.27 49.89 -6.45
C TYR A 386 30.70 51.34 -6.19
N CYS A 387 31.41 51.93 -7.17
CA CYS A 387 31.85 53.32 -7.19
C CYS A 387 31.51 53.93 -8.56
N ILE A 388 31.16 55.22 -8.57
CA ILE A 388 30.91 55.98 -9.79
C ILE A 388 32.08 56.94 -10.00
N LEU A 389 32.78 56.80 -11.11
CA LEU A 389 33.91 57.64 -11.49
C LEU A 389 33.44 58.99 -12.06
N SER A 390 34.31 59.99 -12.08
CA SER A 390 33.99 61.34 -12.58
C SER A 390 33.58 61.40 -14.06
N ASN A 391 33.96 60.39 -14.84
CA ASN A 391 33.58 60.21 -16.24
C ASN A 391 32.20 59.51 -16.40
N GLY A 392 31.54 59.15 -15.29
CA GLY A 392 30.26 58.44 -15.29
C GLY A 392 30.38 56.91 -15.45
N GLU A 393 31.58 56.33 -15.41
CA GLU A 393 31.76 54.87 -15.40
C GLU A 393 31.45 54.28 -14.02
N VAL A 394 30.77 53.13 -13.98
CA VAL A 394 30.48 52.40 -12.74
C VAL A 394 31.41 51.20 -12.62
N VAL A 395 32.18 51.15 -11.53
CA VAL A 395 33.04 50.00 -11.19
C VAL A 395 32.42 49.26 -10.02
N SER A 396 32.26 47.94 -10.11
CA SER A 396 31.61 47.16 -9.05
C SER A 396 32.24 45.78 -8.83
N ASP A 397 32.03 45.24 -7.63
CA ASP A 397 32.34 43.87 -7.28
C ASP A 397 31.27 43.26 -6.37
N THR A 398 31.13 41.93 -6.39
CA THR A 398 30.17 41.20 -5.55
C THR A 398 30.81 40.01 -4.85
N ALA A 399 30.61 39.92 -3.53
CA ALA A 399 31.05 38.81 -2.69
C ALA A 399 29.84 38.13 -2.03
N ARG A 400 30.01 36.84 -1.71
CA ARG A 400 29.00 36.02 -1.03
C ARG A 400 29.38 35.84 0.43
N ILE A 401 28.39 35.87 1.31
CA ILE A 401 28.54 35.67 2.75
C ILE A 401 27.52 34.62 3.19
N LEU A 402 27.99 33.48 3.68
CA LEU A 402 27.15 32.45 4.30
C LEU A 402 26.78 32.89 5.72
N ILE A 403 25.51 32.77 6.10
CA ILE A 403 25.01 33.18 7.42
C ILE A 403 24.61 31.94 8.22
N ASN A 404 25.21 31.76 9.40
CA ASN A 404 24.84 30.70 10.32
C ASN A 404 23.47 31.01 10.95
N GLN A 405 22.45 30.20 10.66
CA GLN A 405 21.11 30.36 11.25
C GLN A 405 21.16 29.99 12.74
N GLN A 406 20.32 30.60 13.57
CA GLN A 406 20.16 30.17 14.96
C GLN A 406 18.92 29.30 15.18
N ASN A 407 17.95 29.29 14.26
CA ASN A 407 16.66 28.61 14.46
C ASN A 407 16.74 27.08 14.29
N TYR A 408 17.43 26.41 15.21
CA TYR A 408 17.54 24.95 15.23
C TYR A 408 16.62 24.33 16.26
N LEU A 409 16.00 23.23 15.86
CA LEU A 409 15.28 22.33 16.75
C LEU A 409 16.29 21.44 17.47
N SER A 410 16.22 21.37 18.80
CA SER A 410 16.97 20.36 19.56
C SER A 410 16.02 19.26 20.01
N LEU A 411 16.38 18.03 19.63
CA LEU A 411 15.69 16.79 19.96
C LEU A 411 16.55 16.02 20.98
N ASN A 412 15.94 15.35 21.95
CA ASN A 412 16.67 14.50 22.89
C ASN A 412 15.78 13.35 23.39
N TRP A 413 16.30 12.13 23.34
CA TRP A 413 15.63 10.95 23.88
C TRP A 413 15.79 10.87 25.41
N SER A 414 14.87 10.20 26.09
CA SER A 414 15.00 9.95 27.54
C SER A 414 16.11 8.97 27.90
N SER A 415 16.58 8.17 26.94
CA SER A 415 17.70 7.22 27.07
C SER A 415 18.45 7.12 25.74
N ASN A 416 19.69 6.66 25.78
CA ASN A 416 20.49 6.36 24.57
C ASN A 416 20.32 4.91 24.10
N GLU A 417 19.86 4.03 25.00
CA GLU A 417 19.58 2.61 24.76
C GLU A 417 18.23 2.22 25.36
N ALA A 418 17.48 1.37 24.68
CA ALA A 418 16.21 0.85 25.17
C ALA A 418 15.97 -0.59 24.70
N ARG A 419 15.15 -1.33 25.44
CA ARG A 419 14.68 -2.66 25.04
C ARG A 419 13.33 -2.57 24.32
N PRO A 420 12.99 -3.51 23.43
CA PRO A 420 11.64 -3.55 22.87
C PRO A 420 10.58 -3.70 23.96
N GLY A 421 9.47 -2.98 23.80
CA GLY A 421 8.41 -2.83 24.80
C GLY A 421 8.72 -1.81 25.91
N GLU A 422 9.97 -1.32 26.03
CA GLU A 422 10.31 -0.25 26.96
C GLU A 422 9.68 1.08 26.51
N GLN A 423 9.28 1.90 27.48
CA GLN A 423 8.66 3.20 27.23
C GLN A 423 9.74 4.28 27.27
N VAL A 424 9.90 5.00 26.16
CA VAL A 424 10.83 6.13 26.03
C VAL A 424 10.07 7.40 25.67
N SER A 425 10.63 8.58 25.94
CA SER A 425 10.02 9.86 25.56
C SER A 425 11.02 10.72 24.80
N LEU A 426 10.54 11.49 23.82
CA LEU A 426 11.31 12.47 23.08
C LEU A 426 11.02 13.87 23.62
N SER A 427 12.07 14.57 24.04
CA SER A 427 12.01 15.98 24.44
C SER A 427 12.44 16.86 23.27
N VAL A 428 11.71 17.95 23.08
CA VAL A 428 11.85 18.87 21.95
C VAL A 428 11.95 20.29 22.51
N THR A 429 13.03 20.97 22.17
CA THR A 429 13.29 22.34 22.62
C THR A 429 13.41 23.28 21.42
N THR A 430 12.68 24.39 21.48
CA THR A 430 12.70 25.47 20.49
C THR A 430 13.16 26.77 21.12
N LEU A 431 13.78 27.62 20.30
CA LEU A 431 14.25 28.94 20.75
C LEU A 431 13.09 29.93 20.98
N GLU A 432 12.00 29.80 20.22
CA GLU A 432 10.82 30.64 20.37
C GLU A 432 9.60 29.89 20.92
N PRO A 433 8.85 30.52 21.84
CA PRO A 433 7.52 30.07 22.22
C PRO A 433 6.52 30.28 21.07
N ARG A 434 5.43 29.50 21.06
CA ARG A 434 4.40 29.45 20.00
C ARG A 434 4.93 29.00 18.63
N SER A 435 5.84 28.02 18.64
CA SER A 435 6.37 27.41 17.42
C SER A 435 5.61 26.13 17.06
N GLN A 436 5.34 25.90 15.77
CA GLN A 436 4.83 24.65 15.25
C GLN A 436 5.99 23.73 14.86
N VAL A 437 6.01 22.51 15.35
CA VAL A 437 7.07 21.53 15.08
C VAL A 437 6.48 20.32 14.39
N GLY A 438 7.13 19.90 13.29
CA GLY A 438 6.86 18.62 12.63
C GLY A 438 8.02 17.66 12.85
N ILE A 439 7.76 16.52 13.49
CA ILE A 439 8.74 15.50 13.86
C ILE A 439 8.47 14.24 13.05
N MET A 440 9.55 13.58 12.63
CA MET A 440 9.53 12.26 12.01
C MET A 440 10.50 11.35 12.76
N ILE A 441 9.98 10.22 13.22
CA ILE A 441 10.77 9.15 13.83
C ILE A 441 10.82 8.00 12.84
N MET A 442 12.04 7.59 12.48
CA MET A 442 12.32 6.47 11.59
C MET A 442 12.74 5.27 12.42
N ALA A 443 12.11 4.12 12.14
CA ALA A 443 12.57 2.84 12.66
C ALA A 443 13.66 2.33 11.73
N MET A 444 14.91 2.35 12.20
CA MET A 444 16.02 1.79 11.46
C MET A 444 16.08 0.29 11.78
N ARG A 445 16.03 -0.52 10.73
CA ARG A 445 16.41 -1.93 10.80
C ARG A 445 17.93 -2.10 10.63
N ASP A 446 18.60 -1.13 10.01
CA ASP A 446 20.03 -1.17 9.67
C ASP A 446 20.83 0.11 10.01
N GLU A 447 22.16 -0.03 10.10
CA GLU A 447 23.11 1.09 10.14
C GLU A 447 23.76 1.30 8.76
N THR A 448 23.21 2.21 7.95
CA THR A 448 23.91 2.69 6.76
C THR A 448 24.88 3.83 7.14
N PRO A 449 26.16 3.80 6.70
CA PRO A 449 27.05 4.93 6.87
C PRO A 449 26.61 6.07 5.94
N GLU A 450 26.03 7.10 6.52
CA GLU A 450 25.58 8.29 5.80
C GLU A 450 26.75 8.99 5.10
N HIS A 451 26.55 9.28 3.82
CA HIS A 451 27.45 10.11 3.03
C HIS A 451 27.20 11.57 3.40
N GLY A 452 27.99 12.12 4.33
CA GLY A 452 28.01 13.54 4.63
C GLY A 452 28.47 14.36 3.42
N GLN A 453 27.55 14.68 2.51
CA GLN A 453 27.72 15.78 1.59
C GLN A 453 27.08 17.01 2.22
N GLY A 454 27.89 17.98 2.61
CA GLY A 454 27.40 19.29 3.05
C GLY A 454 26.61 19.93 1.92
N LEU A 455 25.30 20.05 2.10
CA LEU A 455 24.44 20.82 1.20
C LEU A 455 24.95 22.26 1.12
N THR A 456 25.51 22.66 -0.01
CA THR A 456 25.72 24.07 -0.36
C THR A 456 25.07 24.32 -1.72
N VAL A 457 23.77 24.64 -1.71
CA VAL A 457 23.09 25.18 -2.88
C VAL A 457 23.52 26.64 -3.02
N LYS A 458 24.38 26.93 -4.00
CA LYS A 458 24.89 28.28 -4.28
C LYS A 458 23.80 29.14 -4.93
N GLN A 459 23.39 30.24 -4.29
CA GLN A 459 22.42 31.17 -4.85
C GLN A 459 23.07 32.03 -5.96
N LYS A 460 22.32 32.43 -7.01
CA LYS A 460 22.83 33.40 -8.02
C LYS A 460 22.66 34.83 -7.49
N CYS A 461 23.77 35.58 -7.40
CA CYS A 461 23.80 36.98 -7.00
C CYS A 461 23.45 37.91 -8.19
N ASN A 462 22.16 38.04 -8.52
CA ASN A 462 21.74 38.85 -9.68
C ASN A 462 20.98 40.10 -9.23
N VAL A 463 21.62 41.27 -9.28
CA VAL A 463 20.97 42.59 -9.09
C VAL A 463 20.87 43.29 -10.45
N ARG A 464 19.67 43.76 -10.80
CA ARG A 464 19.47 44.60 -12.00
C ARG A 464 19.45 46.07 -11.60
N THR A 465 20.28 46.89 -12.23
CA THR A 465 20.41 48.33 -11.95
C THR A 465 19.88 49.19 -13.11
N LEU A 466 19.07 50.19 -12.79
CA LEU A 466 18.69 51.27 -13.69
C LEU A 466 19.56 52.49 -13.38
N THR A 467 20.32 52.99 -14.35
CA THR A 467 21.24 54.12 -14.15
C THR A 467 21.38 54.95 -15.43
N ASN A 468 21.70 56.24 -15.27
CA ASN A 468 22.13 57.13 -16.34
C ASN A 468 23.66 57.13 -16.52
N ALA A 469 24.39 56.40 -15.68
CA ALA A 469 25.82 56.17 -15.77
C ALA A 469 26.16 55.13 -16.87
N ILE A 470 27.40 55.16 -17.37
CA ILE A 470 27.83 54.29 -18.47
C ILE A 470 28.22 52.91 -17.92
N LEU A 471 27.50 51.88 -18.36
CA LEU A 471 27.77 50.48 -18.03
C LEU A 471 28.39 49.75 -19.23
N TYR A 472 29.56 49.17 -19.04
CA TYR A 472 30.23 48.33 -20.04
C TYR A 472 30.04 46.85 -19.63
N ASN A 473 29.18 46.12 -20.36
CA ASN A 473 28.93 44.71 -20.09
C ASN A 473 29.15 43.88 -21.35
N LYS A 474 29.97 42.82 -21.28
CA LYS A 474 30.07 41.80 -22.33
C LYS A 474 29.01 40.73 -22.07
N ASN A 475 28.13 40.48 -23.03
CA ASN A 475 27.02 39.52 -22.92
C ASN A 475 27.47 38.19 -22.29
N GLN A 476 26.95 37.90 -21.08
CA GLN A 476 27.09 36.62 -20.41
C GLN A 476 26.01 35.67 -20.97
N SER A 477 26.40 34.50 -21.45
CA SER A 477 25.44 33.47 -21.88
C SER A 477 24.67 32.97 -20.67
N ASP A 478 23.34 33.16 -20.71
CA ASP A 478 22.43 32.77 -19.63
C ASP A 478 22.23 31.24 -19.67
N GLY A 479 23.06 30.53 -18.92
CA GLY A 479 22.86 29.11 -18.63
C GLY A 479 21.71 28.93 -17.65
N THR A 480 20.53 28.59 -18.18
CA THR A 480 19.38 28.10 -17.44
C THR A 480 19.68 26.70 -16.89
N LYS A 481 19.92 26.60 -15.58
CA LYS A 481 19.79 25.35 -14.83
C LYS A 481 18.75 25.59 -13.74
N ASN A 482 17.76 24.70 -13.69
CA ASN A 482 16.63 24.72 -12.76
C ASN A 482 17.14 24.81 -11.30
N GLU A 483 16.61 25.78 -10.57
CA GLU A 483 16.88 26.00 -9.15
C GLU A 483 16.12 24.95 -8.32
N THR A 484 16.83 24.03 -7.68
CA THR A 484 16.28 23.19 -6.61
C THR A 484 16.36 23.94 -5.28
N LEU A 485 15.21 24.16 -4.63
CA LEU A 485 15.11 24.80 -3.33
C LEU A 485 15.86 24.00 -2.24
N SER A 486 16.50 24.71 -1.30
CA SER A 486 17.28 24.16 -0.16
C SER A 486 16.55 23.06 0.65
N VAL A 487 15.22 23.16 0.77
CA VAL A 487 14.36 22.22 1.50
C VAL A 487 14.32 20.84 0.84
N ASP A 488 14.32 20.79 -0.49
CA ASP A 488 14.18 19.54 -1.24
C ASP A 488 15.39 18.64 -1.08
N ALA A 489 16.60 19.21 -1.10
CA ALA A 489 17.84 18.46 -0.98
C ALA A 489 18.10 17.94 0.45
N HIS A 490 17.60 18.62 1.49
CA HIS A 490 17.75 18.16 2.88
C HIS A 490 16.87 16.94 3.16
N TRP A 491 15.60 16.96 2.70
CA TRP A 491 14.66 15.89 2.98
C TRP A 491 14.72 14.71 2.01
N SER A 492 15.07 14.94 0.74
CA SER A 492 15.27 13.83 -0.23
C SER A 492 16.34 12.85 0.22
N HIS A 493 17.40 13.32 0.90
CA HIS A 493 18.43 12.45 1.48
C HIS A 493 17.90 11.46 2.53
N TRP A 494 16.92 11.89 3.34
CA TRP A 494 16.38 11.09 4.45
C TRP A 494 15.18 10.21 4.06
N MET A 495 14.34 10.67 3.12
CA MET A 495 13.10 9.99 2.74
C MET A 495 13.31 8.85 1.73
N ASP A 496 14.40 8.84 0.96
CA ASP A 496 14.64 7.83 -0.08
C ASP A 496 15.11 6.48 0.48
N VAL A 497 15.45 6.39 1.77
CA VAL A 497 16.19 5.22 2.31
C VAL A 497 15.41 4.41 3.36
N ASN A 498 14.44 4.96 4.11
CA ASN A 498 13.82 4.24 5.25
C ASN A 498 12.32 4.50 5.46
N GLU A 499 11.62 3.50 6.03
CA GLU A 499 10.22 3.62 6.46
C GLU A 499 10.09 4.46 7.74
N SER A 500 9.16 5.43 7.73
CA SER A 500 8.85 6.20 8.94
C SER A 500 7.91 5.43 9.88
N LEU A 501 8.18 5.52 11.18
CA LEU A 501 7.45 4.85 12.25
C LEU A 501 6.37 5.76 12.85
N LEU A 502 6.73 7.00 13.18
CA LEU A 502 5.85 7.96 13.85
C LEU A 502 6.02 9.35 13.22
N TRP A 503 4.88 9.98 12.95
CA TRP A 503 4.78 11.38 12.55
C TRP A 503 4.07 12.14 13.67
N LEU A 504 4.77 13.10 14.27
CA LEU A 504 4.24 13.91 15.37
C LEU A 504 4.21 15.37 14.96
N ASP A 505 3.14 16.07 15.31
CA ASP A 505 3.02 17.51 15.16
C ASP A 505 2.72 18.11 16.54
N ALA A 506 3.49 19.12 16.92
CA ALA A 506 3.40 19.74 18.24
C ALA A 506 3.39 21.26 18.13
N ASN A 507 2.48 21.90 18.85
CA ASN A 507 2.51 23.34 19.08
C ASN A 507 3.20 23.59 20.42
N ILE A 508 4.34 24.28 20.40
CA ILE A 508 5.20 24.49 21.55
C ILE A 508 4.93 25.87 22.13
N SER A 509 4.12 25.95 23.20
CA SER A 509 3.77 27.22 23.86
C SER A 509 4.91 27.80 24.71
N ASP A 510 5.66 26.96 25.44
CA ASP A 510 6.62 27.38 26.48
C ASP A 510 8.07 26.97 26.19
N GLY A 511 8.45 26.87 24.90
CA GLY A 511 9.82 26.57 24.44
C GLY A 511 10.29 25.12 24.60
N THR A 512 9.59 24.30 25.38
CA THR A 512 9.85 22.85 25.50
C THR A 512 8.57 22.04 25.35
N TRP A 513 8.61 20.96 24.58
CA TRP A 513 7.55 19.96 24.47
C TRP A 513 8.13 18.57 24.72
N ARG A 514 7.37 17.71 25.38
CA ARG A 514 7.74 16.31 25.61
C ARG A 514 6.66 15.43 25.01
N SER A 515 7.06 14.42 24.24
CA SER A 515 6.13 13.44 23.71
C SER A 515 5.47 12.65 24.83
N GLY A 516 4.33 12.02 24.51
CA GLY A 516 3.85 10.88 25.30
C GLY A 516 4.90 9.76 25.36
N GLN A 517 4.64 8.75 26.19
CA GLN A 517 5.47 7.55 26.23
C GLN A 517 5.36 6.81 24.88
N ILE A 518 6.50 6.60 24.25
CA ILE A 518 6.67 5.89 22.98
C ILE A 518 7.16 4.49 23.34
N THR A 519 6.36 3.49 23.00
CA THR A 519 6.76 2.09 23.17
C THR A 519 7.74 1.71 22.07
N VAL A 520 8.92 1.23 22.44
CA VAL A 520 9.91 0.77 21.46
C VAL A 520 9.37 -0.47 20.74
N PRO A 521 9.24 -0.45 19.39
CA PRO A 521 8.73 -1.60 18.65
C PRO A 521 9.66 -2.81 18.73
N ASP A 522 9.09 -4.01 18.61
CA ASP A 522 9.88 -5.22 18.39
C ASP A 522 10.48 -5.25 16.96
N GLY A 523 11.71 -5.76 16.83
CA GLY A 523 12.37 -5.97 15.53
C GLY A 523 13.12 -4.77 14.92
N VAL A 524 13.33 -3.68 15.67
CA VAL A 524 14.12 -2.51 15.22
C VAL A 524 15.50 -2.49 15.89
N THR A 525 16.52 -1.97 15.22
CA THR A 525 17.89 -1.85 15.77
C THR A 525 18.18 -0.44 16.30
N SER A 526 17.52 0.59 15.74
CA SER A 526 17.52 1.93 16.32
C SER A 526 16.32 2.77 15.90
N LEU A 527 15.99 3.79 16.69
CA LEU A 527 15.04 4.85 16.30
C LEU A 527 15.82 6.13 16.02
N LYS A 528 15.64 6.73 14.83
CA LYS A 528 16.22 8.04 14.48
C LYS A 528 15.12 9.10 14.44
N ALA A 529 15.29 10.19 15.18
CA ALA A 529 14.37 11.34 15.18
C ALA A 529 14.97 12.53 14.42
N VAL A 530 14.18 13.11 13.52
CA VAL A 530 14.45 14.37 12.84
C VAL A 530 13.22 15.27 12.94
N GLY A 531 13.40 16.58 12.87
CA GLY A 531 12.27 17.51 12.91
C GLY A 531 12.55 18.86 12.27
N LEU A 532 11.46 19.53 11.94
CA LEU A 532 11.40 20.91 11.46
C LEU A 532 10.60 21.76 12.45
N VAL A 533 10.92 23.05 12.51
CA VAL A 533 10.23 24.04 13.33
C VAL A 533 9.80 25.22 12.46
N MET A 534 8.59 25.72 12.66
CA MET A 534 8.10 26.96 12.09
C MET A 534 7.66 27.89 13.22
N SER A 535 8.20 29.10 13.23
CA SER A 535 7.80 30.17 14.15
C SER A 535 7.41 31.43 13.38
N ASP A 536 6.63 32.30 13.99
CA ASP A 536 6.22 33.56 13.37
C ASP A 536 7.40 34.55 13.21
N ASN A 537 8.45 34.52 14.06
CA ASN A 537 9.56 35.49 13.94
C ASN A 537 10.85 34.89 13.34
N LEU A 538 11.20 33.64 13.69
CA LEU A 538 12.42 33.00 13.15
C LEU A 538 12.16 32.18 11.88
N GLY A 539 10.90 31.96 11.51
CA GLY A 539 10.52 31.23 10.30
C GLY A 539 10.80 29.73 10.38
N LEU A 540 11.10 29.12 9.23
CA LEU A 540 11.39 27.68 9.09
C LEU A 540 12.84 27.36 9.53
N GLY A 541 12.98 26.27 10.29
CA GLY A 541 14.26 25.70 10.74
C GLY A 541 14.24 24.18 10.78
N PHE A 542 15.41 23.55 10.85
CA PHE A 542 15.58 22.09 10.82
C PHE A 542 16.50 21.59 11.94
N THR A 543 16.46 20.29 12.21
CA THR A 543 17.43 19.63 13.09
C THR A 543 18.74 19.40 12.32
N PRO A 544 19.91 19.81 12.83
CA PRO A 544 21.17 19.69 12.10
C PRO A 544 21.68 18.25 11.98
N VAL A 545 21.42 17.39 12.97
CA VAL A 545 21.83 15.97 13.00
C VAL A 545 20.68 15.14 13.61
N PRO A 546 20.31 13.99 13.03
CA PRO A 546 19.29 13.11 13.62
C PRO A 546 19.70 12.59 15.00
N GLN A 547 18.74 12.46 15.90
CA GLN A 547 18.96 11.88 17.22
C GLN A 547 18.65 10.39 17.22
N LYS A 548 19.61 9.57 17.66
CA LYS A 548 19.54 8.10 17.61
C LYS A 548 19.29 7.50 19.01
N LEU A 549 18.31 6.60 19.10
CA LEU A 549 18.12 5.68 20.22
C LEU A 549 18.48 4.26 19.74
N THR A 550 19.39 3.58 20.43
CA THR A 550 19.78 2.20 20.06
C THR A 550 18.88 1.19 20.75
N VAL A 551 18.45 0.16 20.03
CA VAL A 551 17.56 -0.88 20.55
C VAL A 551 18.31 -2.21 20.58
N SER A 552 18.40 -2.85 21.75
CA SER A 552 19.15 -4.08 21.94
C SER A 552 18.32 -5.17 22.65
N LYS A 553 18.43 -6.41 22.13
CA LYS A 553 17.92 -7.65 22.75
C LYS A 553 19.06 -8.64 22.88
N ASP A 554 19.14 -9.35 24.01
CA ASP A 554 20.14 -10.41 24.22
C ASP A 554 19.86 -11.64 23.33
N PHE A 555 18.59 -12.00 23.19
CA PHE A 555 18.10 -13.03 22.27
C PHE A 555 16.71 -12.66 21.74
N SER A 556 16.31 -13.20 20.59
CA SER A 556 14.97 -12.99 20.03
C SER A 556 14.27 -14.31 19.68
N MET A 557 12.94 -14.28 19.68
CA MET A 557 12.09 -15.42 19.30
C MET A 557 11.27 -15.13 18.05
N SER A 558 11.00 -16.15 17.25
CA SER A 558 9.98 -16.14 16.20
C SER A 558 9.18 -17.44 16.20
N LEU A 559 7.93 -17.37 15.74
CA LEU A 559 7.00 -18.51 15.71
C LEU A 559 6.42 -18.65 14.31
N SER A 560 6.43 -19.88 13.78
CA SER A 560 5.82 -20.19 12.47
C SER A 560 4.45 -20.83 12.66
N VAL A 561 3.38 -20.07 12.39
CA VAL A 561 1.99 -20.53 12.51
C VAL A 561 1.18 -20.10 11.28
N PRO A 562 0.31 -20.96 10.72
CA PRO A 562 -0.63 -20.56 9.68
C PRO A 562 -1.70 -19.59 10.21
N SER A 563 -2.44 -18.96 9.29
CA SER A 563 -3.58 -18.08 9.61
C SER A 563 -4.78 -18.82 10.22
N PHE A 564 -4.96 -20.09 9.87
CA PHE A 564 -6.01 -20.96 10.42
C PHE A 564 -5.52 -22.41 10.58
N LEU A 565 -6.25 -23.17 11.40
CA LEU A 565 -6.09 -24.62 11.57
C LEU A 565 -7.46 -25.31 11.58
N ILE A 566 -7.51 -26.60 11.25
CA ILE A 566 -8.75 -27.38 11.38
C ILE A 566 -8.69 -28.21 12.67
N ARG A 567 -9.81 -28.26 13.40
CA ARG A 567 -9.91 -29.06 14.63
C ARG A 567 -9.55 -30.53 14.36
N GLY A 568 -8.70 -31.10 15.21
CA GLY A 568 -8.20 -32.47 15.06
C GLY A 568 -6.88 -32.62 14.30
N GLU A 569 -6.44 -31.60 13.55
CA GLU A 569 -5.08 -31.54 12.98
C GLU A 569 -4.03 -31.42 14.10
N GLU A 570 -2.79 -31.81 13.83
CA GLU A 570 -1.67 -31.62 14.75
C GLU A 570 -0.67 -30.66 14.14
N ILE A 571 -0.34 -29.56 14.80
CA ILE A 571 0.72 -28.66 14.36
C ILE A 571 1.94 -28.81 15.26
N VAL A 572 3.11 -28.94 14.64
CA VAL A 572 4.39 -28.82 15.35
C VAL A 572 4.80 -27.35 15.32
N LEU A 573 4.50 -26.65 16.40
CA LEU A 573 4.89 -25.25 16.57
C LEU A 573 6.40 -25.16 16.68
N GLU A 574 7.01 -24.40 15.76
CA GLU A 574 8.44 -24.15 15.71
C GLU A 574 8.74 -22.77 16.27
N VAL A 575 9.30 -22.75 17.48
CA VAL A 575 9.78 -21.53 18.14
C VAL A 575 11.27 -21.41 17.89
N ASN A 576 11.66 -20.52 17.00
CA ASN A 576 13.05 -20.25 16.69
C ASN A 576 13.60 -19.20 17.65
N VAL A 577 14.67 -19.53 18.37
CA VAL A 577 15.36 -18.63 19.29
C VAL A 577 16.76 -18.33 18.74
N VAL A 578 17.11 -17.06 18.68
CA VAL A 578 18.40 -16.59 18.17
C VAL A 578 19.14 -15.82 19.26
N ASN A 579 20.37 -16.22 19.56
CA ASN A 579 21.25 -15.50 20.48
C ASN A 579 22.00 -14.38 19.74
N HIS A 580 21.95 -13.16 20.26
CA HIS A 580 22.65 -11.98 19.72
C HIS A 580 23.92 -11.62 20.50
N LEU A 581 24.21 -12.33 21.59
CA LEU A 581 25.38 -12.08 22.43
C LEU A 581 26.63 -12.81 21.90
N ASP A 582 27.80 -12.22 22.17
CA ASP A 582 29.11 -12.81 21.88
C ASP A 582 29.45 -14.04 22.76
N ARG A 583 28.58 -14.38 23.72
CA ARG A 583 28.72 -15.54 24.62
C ARG A 583 27.60 -16.54 24.40
N ALA A 584 27.86 -17.81 24.73
CA ALA A 584 26.80 -18.82 24.75
C ALA A 584 25.80 -18.53 25.87
N ILE A 585 24.52 -18.75 25.59
CA ILE A 585 23.43 -18.61 26.56
C ILE A 585 22.59 -19.87 26.61
N GLU A 586 21.98 -20.10 27.76
CA GLU A 586 21.00 -21.15 27.98
C GLU A 586 19.62 -20.51 28.09
N VAL A 587 18.68 -20.99 27.26
CA VAL A 587 17.33 -20.45 27.19
C VAL A 587 16.32 -21.58 27.39
N ILE A 588 15.39 -21.38 28.31
CA ILE A 588 14.25 -22.26 28.56
C ILE A 588 13.04 -21.67 27.86
N VAL A 589 12.53 -22.38 26.85
CA VAL A 589 11.31 -22.01 26.12
C VAL A 589 10.12 -22.75 26.72
N LEU A 590 9.07 -22.01 27.05
CA LEU A 590 7.84 -22.45 27.67
C LEU A 590 6.66 -22.21 26.72
N LEU A 591 5.83 -23.22 26.49
CA LEU A 591 4.52 -23.02 25.87
C LEU A 591 3.44 -23.13 26.95
N THR A 592 2.65 -22.06 27.09
CA THR A 592 1.60 -21.97 28.12
C THR A 592 0.45 -22.92 27.79
N GLN A 593 -0.07 -23.65 28.78
CA GLN A 593 -1.22 -24.51 28.58
C GLN A 593 -2.50 -23.68 28.41
N SER A 594 -3.29 -24.01 27.39
CA SER A 594 -4.63 -23.44 27.17
C SER A 594 -5.69 -24.55 27.16
N LYS A 595 -6.95 -24.20 27.39
CA LYS A 595 -8.09 -25.12 27.19
C LYS A 595 -8.39 -25.34 25.70
N ALA A 596 -7.90 -24.47 24.82
CA ALA A 596 -8.17 -24.50 23.38
C ALA A 596 -7.38 -25.59 22.63
N PHE A 597 -6.26 -26.09 23.18
CA PHE A 597 -5.44 -27.14 22.57
C PHE A 597 -4.88 -28.12 23.61
N GLN A 598 -4.45 -29.28 23.13
CA GLN A 598 -3.79 -30.31 23.93
C GLN A 598 -2.38 -30.59 23.38
N PHE A 599 -1.43 -30.91 24.24
CA PHE A 599 -0.11 -31.37 23.82
C PHE A 599 -0.17 -32.83 23.37
N VAL A 600 0.36 -33.14 22.18
CA VAL A 600 0.24 -34.48 21.58
C VAL A 600 1.09 -35.53 22.31
N LEU A 601 2.28 -35.14 22.79
CA LEU A 601 3.28 -36.06 23.37
C LEU A 601 3.26 -36.14 24.90
N VAL A 602 2.30 -35.49 25.57
CA VAL A 602 2.22 -35.46 27.04
C VAL A 602 1.12 -36.39 27.53
N ASN A 603 1.49 -37.60 27.94
CA ASN A 603 0.57 -38.52 28.63
C ASN A 603 0.56 -38.21 30.13
N SER A 604 -0.48 -37.51 30.63
CA SER A 604 -0.74 -37.48 32.07
C SER A 604 -2.23 -37.38 32.38
N ARG A 605 -2.77 -38.46 32.96
CA ARG A 605 -4.14 -38.57 33.46
C ARG A 605 -4.30 -37.79 34.79
N ASN A 606 -4.24 -36.45 34.76
CA ASN A 606 -4.54 -35.50 35.87
C ASN A 606 -3.36 -34.69 36.47
N VAL A 607 -2.37 -34.26 35.67
CA VAL A 607 -1.35 -33.28 36.16
C VAL A 607 -1.21 -32.16 35.13
N SER A 608 -1.25 -30.90 35.58
CA SER A 608 -0.94 -29.72 34.75
C SER A 608 0.56 -29.72 34.43
N VAL A 609 0.93 -30.28 33.27
CA VAL A 609 2.32 -30.32 32.81
C VAL A 609 2.65 -29.04 32.07
N ILE A 610 3.60 -28.28 32.59
CA ILE A 610 4.20 -27.16 31.87
C ILE A 610 5.20 -27.74 30.85
N ASN A 611 4.94 -27.56 29.56
CA ASN A 611 5.79 -28.10 28.49
C ASN A 611 6.94 -27.11 28.21
N ALA A 612 8.15 -27.49 28.63
CA ALA A 612 9.34 -26.66 28.52
C ALA A 612 10.46 -27.38 27.76
N GLN A 613 11.17 -26.64 26.90
CA GLN A 613 12.36 -27.11 26.21
C GLN A 613 13.56 -26.22 26.53
N LYS A 614 14.67 -26.86 26.88
CA LYS A 614 15.95 -26.21 27.11
C LYS A 614 16.76 -26.18 25.81
N LEU A 615 17.18 -24.99 25.42
CA LEU A 615 18.02 -24.70 24.27
C LEU A 615 19.38 -24.16 24.73
N ASN A 616 20.46 -24.76 24.24
CA ASN A 616 21.81 -24.25 24.42
C ASN A 616 22.23 -23.54 23.14
N LEU A 617 22.30 -22.21 23.21
CA LEU A 617 22.60 -21.37 22.06
C LEU A 617 24.06 -20.90 22.15
N GLY A 618 24.88 -21.25 21.16
CA GLY A 618 26.22 -20.68 21.04
C GLY A 618 26.17 -19.17 20.76
N SER A 619 27.32 -18.51 20.87
CA SER A 619 27.50 -17.11 20.42
C SER A 619 27.02 -16.96 18.98
N HIS A 620 26.12 -16.00 18.73
CA HIS A 620 25.50 -15.78 17.42
C HIS A 620 24.99 -17.07 16.77
N LYS A 621 24.22 -17.89 17.49
CA LYS A 621 23.59 -19.10 16.93
C LYS A 621 22.10 -19.14 17.21
N SER A 622 21.38 -19.85 16.36
CA SER A 622 19.95 -20.12 16.49
C SER A 622 19.68 -21.59 16.84
N ALA A 623 18.55 -21.83 17.51
CA ALA A 623 17.99 -23.17 17.70
C ALA A 623 16.46 -23.09 17.81
N ALA A 624 15.79 -24.18 17.42
CA ALA A 624 14.34 -24.27 17.45
C ALA A 624 13.86 -25.17 18.60
N ALA A 625 12.84 -24.72 19.33
CA ALA A 625 12.04 -25.56 20.21
C ALA A 625 10.76 -26.00 19.48
N LEU A 626 10.42 -27.28 19.55
CA LEU A 626 9.33 -27.89 18.77
C LEU A 626 8.20 -28.37 19.69
N PHE A 627 7.02 -27.75 19.61
CA PHE A 627 5.87 -28.10 20.44
C PHE A 627 4.71 -28.65 19.60
N PRO A 628 4.47 -29.98 19.60
CA PRO A 628 3.33 -30.56 18.93
C PRO A 628 2.05 -30.32 19.74
N ILE A 629 1.10 -29.59 19.17
CA ILE A 629 -0.21 -29.30 19.75
C ILE A 629 -1.34 -29.72 18.81
N ARG A 630 -2.49 -30.05 19.42
CA ARG A 630 -3.73 -30.37 18.71
C ARG A 630 -4.85 -29.44 19.20
N PRO A 631 -5.41 -28.57 18.35
CA PRO A 631 -6.59 -27.78 18.70
C PRO A 631 -7.80 -28.69 18.97
N VAL A 632 -8.55 -28.36 20.03
CA VAL A 632 -9.74 -29.12 20.47
C VAL A 632 -11.01 -28.29 20.49
N ALA A 633 -10.90 -26.96 20.52
CA ALA A 633 -12.03 -26.03 20.44
C ALA A 633 -12.01 -25.29 19.10
N VAL A 634 -13.20 -25.04 18.54
CA VAL A 634 -13.40 -24.20 17.35
C VAL A 634 -13.45 -22.74 17.79
N GLY A 635 -12.97 -21.81 16.95
CA GLY A 635 -12.89 -20.38 17.24
C GLY A 635 -11.46 -19.90 17.43
N GLU A 636 -11.28 -18.75 18.07
CA GLU A 636 -9.94 -18.19 18.31
C GLU A 636 -9.15 -18.99 19.36
N MET A 637 -7.93 -19.35 18.99
CA MET A 637 -6.97 -20.04 19.84
C MET A 637 -5.75 -19.16 20.07
N GLU A 638 -5.55 -18.76 21.32
CA GLU A 638 -4.36 -18.01 21.74
C GLU A 638 -3.19 -18.93 22.08
N ILE A 639 -2.01 -18.58 21.56
CA ILE A 639 -0.74 -19.24 21.77
C ILE A 639 0.20 -18.25 22.48
N THR A 640 0.69 -18.62 23.66
CA THR A 640 1.62 -17.79 24.44
C THR A 640 2.90 -18.56 24.73
N VAL A 641 4.02 -18.03 24.23
CA VAL A 641 5.35 -18.61 24.39
C VAL A 641 6.21 -17.68 25.25
N TYR A 642 6.94 -18.24 26.22
CA TYR A 642 7.95 -17.52 27.00
C TYR A 642 9.32 -18.12 26.74
N ALA A 643 10.35 -17.29 26.64
CA ALA A 643 11.74 -17.74 26.70
C ALA A 643 12.44 -17.05 27.86
N VAL A 644 13.12 -17.84 28.70
CA VAL A 644 13.79 -17.35 29.90
C VAL A 644 15.23 -17.81 29.90
N SER A 645 16.15 -16.87 30.07
CA SER A 645 17.57 -17.11 30.36
C SER A 645 17.88 -16.67 31.80
N ALA A 646 19.13 -16.83 32.26
CA ALA A 646 19.55 -16.42 33.59
C ALA A 646 19.37 -14.90 33.86
N ASP A 647 19.61 -14.07 32.84
CA ASP A 647 19.66 -12.61 32.97
C ASP A 647 18.40 -11.92 32.39
N THR A 648 17.74 -12.55 31.42
CA THR A 648 16.67 -11.92 30.62
C THR A 648 15.59 -12.91 30.20
N SER A 649 14.38 -12.41 29.96
CA SER A 649 13.24 -13.17 29.43
C SER A 649 12.56 -12.41 28.30
N ASP A 650 11.99 -13.14 27.34
CA ASP A 650 11.17 -12.61 26.25
C ASP A 650 9.85 -13.40 26.17
N SER A 651 8.80 -12.82 25.59
CA SER A 651 7.49 -13.46 25.44
C SER A 651 6.84 -13.13 24.11
N LEU A 652 6.17 -14.11 23.50
CA LEU A 652 5.48 -13.97 22.23
C LEU A 652 4.03 -14.41 22.36
N PHE A 653 3.13 -13.60 21.81
CA PHE A 653 1.68 -13.85 21.77
C PHE A 653 1.24 -13.99 20.32
N TRP A 654 0.41 -14.98 20.02
CA TRP A 654 -0.13 -15.22 18.68
C TRP A 654 -1.56 -15.75 18.76
N SER A 655 -2.46 -15.27 17.89
CA SER A 655 -3.83 -15.79 17.78
C SER A 655 -4.03 -16.51 16.45
N VAL A 656 -4.73 -17.64 16.48
CA VAL A 656 -5.02 -18.49 15.32
C VAL A 656 -6.48 -18.86 15.31
N PHE A 657 -7.14 -18.79 14.15
CA PHE A 657 -8.52 -19.24 14.03
C PHE A 657 -8.61 -20.75 13.78
N VAL A 658 -9.38 -21.47 14.59
CA VAL A 658 -9.61 -22.91 14.45
C VAL A 658 -10.99 -23.16 13.83
N LYS A 659 -11.01 -23.84 12.68
CA LYS A 659 -12.22 -24.22 11.95
C LYS A 659 -12.72 -25.62 12.34
N PRO A 660 -14.03 -25.88 12.24
CA PRO A 660 -14.53 -27.25 12.31
C PRO A 660 -14.06 -28.06 11.10
N GLU A 661 -13.90 -29.36 11.30
CA GLU A 661 -13.64 -30.32 10.23
C GLU A 661 -14.85 -30.50 9.28
N GLY A 662 -14.62 -31.08 8.10
CA GLY A 662 -15.66 -31.32 7.10
C GLY A 662 -15.88 -30.16 6.12
N VAL A 663 -17.00 -30.21 5.39
CA VAL A 663 -17.39 -29.20 4.41
C VAL A 663 -18.50 -28.33 5.00
N GLU A 664 -18.21 -27.03 5.15
CA GLU A 664 -19.19 -26.07 5.66
C GLU A 664 -20.39 -25.92 4.70
N GLN A 665 -21.59 -25.90 5.27
CA GLN A 665 -22.86 -25.65 4.63
C GLN A 665 -23.61 -24.59 5.42
N TYR A 666 -24.51 -23.89 4.73
CA TYR A 666 -25.40 -22.93 5.37
C TYR A 666 -26.83 -23.10 4.87
N PHE A 667 -27.77 -22.73 5.72
CA PHE A 667 -29.19 -22.58 5.42
C PHE A 667 -29.62 -21.20 5.91
N SER A 668 -30.35 -20.46 5.07
CA SER A 668 -30.84 -19.13 5.40
C SER A 668 -32.28 -19.02 4.92
N GLU A 669 -33.17 -18.60 5.79
CA GLU A 669 -34.57 -18.35 5.48
C GLU A 669 -34.98 -17.00 6.05
N SER A 670 -35.63 -16.18 5.22
CA SER A 670 -36.11 -14.85 5.61
C SER A 670 -37.64 -14.85 5.57
N LEU A 671 -38.27 -14.40 6.66
CA LEU A 671 -39.72 -14.26 6.80
C LEU A 671 -40.10 -12.79 6.87
N PHE A 672 -41.12 -12.41 6.11
CA PHE A 672 -41.76 -11.10 6.22
C PHE A 672 -42.89 -11.19 7.25
N LEU A 673 -42.65 -10.66 8.46
CA LEU A 673 -43.63 -10.68 9.55
C LEU A 673 -44.41 -9.38 9.53
N GLU A 674 -45.73 -9.46 9.37
CA GLU A 674 -46.63 -8.29 9.34
C GLU A 674 -47.87 -8.55 10.20
N LEU A 675 -48.35 -7.51 10.87
CA LEU A 675 -49.67 -7.51 11.51
C LEU A 675 -50.65 -6.73 10.65
N GLU A 676 -51.65 -7.43 10.12
CA GLU A 676 -52.73 -6.80 9.36
C GLU A 676 -53.51 -5.79 10.22
N PRO A 677 -53.99 -4.67 9.64
CA PRO A 677 -54.81 -3.71 10.36
C PRO A 677 -56.05 -4.36 10.99
N GLY A 678 -56.12 -4.37 12.33
CA GLY A 678 -57.22 -4.98 13.10
C GLY A 678 -56.86 -6.29 13.81
N THR A 679 -55.71 -6.89 13.50
CA THR A 679 -55.17 -8.06 14.19
C THR A 679 -54.17 -7.63 15.25
N SER A 680 -54.38 -7.99 16.52
CA SER A 680 -53.51 -7.58 17.64
C SER A 680 -52.31 -8.50 17.86
N ASN A 681 -52.40 -9.75 17.42
CA ASN A 681 -51.33 -10.73 17.53
C ASN A 681 -51.33 -11.74 16.38
N SER A 682 -50.15 -12.28 16.08
CA SER A 682 -49.96 -13.33 15.08
C SER A 682 -48.83 -14.24 15.52
N PHE A 683 -48.83 -15.48 15.05
CA PHE A 683 -47.71 -16.40 15.25
C PHE A 683 -47.26 -17.04 13.94
N ARG A 684 -45.96 -17.34 13.88
CA ARG A 684 -45.35 -18.15 12.82
C ARG A 684 -44.43 -19.18 13.44
N SER A 685 -44.35 -20.34 12.81
CA SER A 685 -43.45 -21.42 13.21
C SER A 685 -42.33 -21.56 12.20
N PHE A 686 -41.11 -21.69 12.69
CA PHE A 686 -39.93 -22.05 11.90
C PHE A 686 -39.41 -23.40 12.40
N SER A 687 -39.08 -24.30 11.47
CA SER A 687 -38.50 -25.59 11.81
C SER A 687 -37.36 -25.95 10.87
N PHE A 688 -36.22 -26.32 11.45
CA PHE A 688 -35.06 -26.82 10.71
C PHE A 688 -34.49 -28.06 11.41
N SER A 689 -34.28 -29.13 10.63
CA SER A 689 -33.65 -30.35 11.11
C SER A 689 -32.25 -30.51 10.53
N PHE A 690 -31.29 -30.83 11.39
CA PHE A 690 -29.92 -31.05 10.94
C PHE A 690 -29.81 -32.41 10.25
N PRO A 691 -29.01 -32.52 9.17
CA PRO A 691 -28.65 -33.82 8.62
C PRO A 691 -27.95 -34.70 9.67
N SER A 692 -28.11 -36.02 9.58
CA SER A 692 -27.55 -36.96 10.59
C SER A 692 -26.02 -36.98 10.69
N ASN A 693 -25.32 -36.41 9.71
CA ASN A 693 -23.87 -36.50 9.53
C ASN A 693 -23.17 -35.13 9.73
N VAL A 694 -23.77 -34.28 10.58
CA VAL A 694 -23.21 -32.98 10.96
C VAL A 694 -22.09 -33.18 11.97
N VAL A 695 -20.99 -32.47 11.76
CA VAL A 695 -19.81 -32.47 12.62
C VAL A 695 -20.19 -31.84 13.98
N PRO A 696 -20.03 -32.54 15.11
CA PRO A 696 -20.44 -32.03 16.42
C PRO A 696 -19.73 -30.74 16.81
N GLY A 697 -20.48 -29.73 17.24
CA GLY A 697 -19.96 -28.41 17.63
C GLY A 697 -19.61 -27.50 16.45
N SER A 698 -19.96 -27.88 15.21
CA SER A 698 -19.89 -27.00 14.03
C SER A 698 -21.16 -26.17 13.85
N GLN A 699 -22.26 -26.55 14.52
CA GLN A 699 -23.55 -25.90 14.40
C GLN A 699 -23.52 -24.50 15.00
N ARG A 700 -23.95 -23.52 14.21
CA ARG A 700 -24.14 -22.14 14.64
C ARG A 700 -25.45 -21.65 14.07
N ALA A 701 -26.26 -20.97 14.87
CA ALA A 701 -27.50 -20.37 14.40
C ALA A 701 -27.67 -18.95 14.93
N TYR A 702 -28.12 -18.07 14.05
CA TYR A 702 -28.34 -16.66 14.34
C TYR A 702 -29.77 -16.30 13.94
N ALA A 703 -30.52 -15.76 14.90
CA ALA A 703 -31.81 -15.12 14.65
C ALA A 703 -31.59 -13.62 14.52
N ALA A 704 -31.86 -13.08 13.33
CA ALA A 704 -31.78 -11.67 13.06
C ALA A 704 -33.17 -11.06 12.83
N LEU A 705 -33.36 -9.82 13.28
CA LEU A 705 -34.59 -9.08 13.12
C LEU A 705 -34.29 -7.62 12.77
N VAL A 706 -35.01 -7.07 11.80
CA VAL A 706 -34.93 -5.65 11.44
C VAL A 706 -36.29 -5.11 11.03
N GLY A 707 -36.59 -3.87 11.41
CA GLY A 707 -37.86 -3.18 11.15
C GLY A 707 -37.86 -2.37 9.84
N ASP A 708 -36.91 -2.65 8.95
CA ASP A 708 -36.69 -1.87 7.74
C ASP A 708 -36.45 -2.78 6.55
N ILE A 709 -37.00 -2.41 5.40
CA ILE A 709 -36.89 -3.20 4.18
C ILE A 709 -35.43 -3.34 3.76
N LEU A 710 -34.60 -2.29 3.83
CA LEU A 710 -33.18 -2.35 3.42
C LEU A 710 -32.20 -2.65 4.55
N GLY A 711 -32.66 -2.70 5.80
CA GLY A 711 -31.78 -2.83 6.97
C GLY A 711 -30.82 -4.04 6.95
N LEU A 712 -31.23 -5.18 6.40
CA LEU A 712 -30.36 -6.36 6.22
C LEU A 712 -29.20 -6.06 5.26
N SER A 713 -29.47 -5.37 4.16
CA SER A 713 -28.50 -5.05 3.11
C SER A 713 -27.56 -3.92 3.52
N MET A 714 -28.07 -2.92 4.25
CA MET A 714 -27.28 -1.80 4.77
C MET A 714 -26.25 -2.23 5.83
N SER A 715 -26.57 -3.25 6.61
CA SER A 715 -25.67 -3.76 7.66
C SER A 715 -24.50 -4.56 7.07
N ASN A 716 -24.74 -5.27 5.97
CA ASN A 716 -23.80 -6.18 5.32
C ASN A 716 -23.35 -5.70 3.93
N LEU A 717 -23.21 -4.39 3.74
CA LEU A 717 -22.88 -3.77 2.44
C LEU A 717 -21.59 -4.33 1.81
N ASP A 718 -20.62 -4.70 2.65
CA ASP A 718 -19.35 -5.34 2.28
C ASP A 718 -19.49 -6.71 1.62
N SER A 719 -20.52 -7.45 2.02
CA SER A 719 -20.64 -8.89 1.79
C SER A 719 -21.84 -9.26 0.94
N LEU A 720 -22.50 -8.29 0.30
CA LEU A 720 -23.76 -8.50 -0.45
C LEU A 720 -23.71 -9.69 -1.41
N VAL A 721 -22.54 -10.02 -1.93
CA VAL A 721 -22.29 -11.26 -2.68
C VAL A 721 -21.00 -11.93 -2.22
N GLN A 722 -21.06 -13.26 -2.13
CA GLN A 722 -20.03 -14.14 -1.58
C GLN A 722 -18.84 -14.42 -2.52
N VAL A 723 -18.73 -13.66 -3.62
CA VAL A 723 -17.81 -13.95 -4.72
C VAL A 723 -16.66 -12.93 -4.72
N PRO A 724 -15.40 -13.37 -4.91
CA PRO A 724 -14.28 -12.46 -4.90
C PRO A 724 -14.37 -11.40 -6.04
N LEU A 725 -13.94 -10.17 -5.75
CA LEU A 725 -14.27 -8.94 -6.49
C LEU A 725 -13.36 -8.70 -7.71
N GLY A 726 -12.95 -9.76 -8.39
CA GLY A 726 -11.81 -9.76 -9.31
C GLY A 726 -11.93 -8.91 -10.58
N CYS A 727 -13.12 -8.81 -11.18
CA CYS A 727 -13.33 -8.18 -12.50
C CYS A 727 -14.12 -6.86 -12.43
N GLY A 728 -14.12 -6.10 -13.53
CA GLY A 728 -14.81 -4.81 -13.65
C GLY A 728 -16.33 -4.90 -13.52
N GLU A 729 -16.95 -6.05 -13.75
CA GLU A 729 -18.37 -6.23 -13.41
C GLU A 729 -18.57 -6.42 -11.90
N GLN A 730 -17.75 -7.28 -11.29
CA GLN A 730 -17.83 -7.58 -9.86
C GLN A 730 -17.56 -6.35 -8.99
N ASN A 731 -16.65 -5.48 -9.40
CA ASN A 731 -16.39 -4.23 -8.70
C ASN A 731 -17.65 -3.35 -8.54
N MET A 732 -18.57 -3.40 -9.50
CA MET A 732 -19.81 -2.62 -9.44
C MET A 732 -20.78 -3.10 -8.33
N ILE A 733 -20.52 -4.23 -7.70
CA ILE A 733 -21.38 -4.79 -6.64
C ILE A 733 -21.28 -4.06 -5.31
N GLN A 734 -20.18 -3.35 -5.05
CA GLN A 734 -20.06 -2.48 -3.89
C GLN A 734 -20.49 -1.05 -4.24
N LEU A 735 -20.20 -0.60 -5.46
CA LEU A 735 -20.54 0.74 -5.93
C LEU A 735 -22.06 0.92 -6.08
N ALA A 736 -22.72 0.08 -6.86
CA ALA A 736 -24.11 0.30 -7.25
C ALA A 736 -25.10 0.21 -6.07
N PRO A 737 -25.02 -0.79 -5.17
CA PRO A 737 -25.87 -0.81 -3.97
C PRO A 737 -25.65 0.40 -3.05
N SER A 738 -24.42 0.92 -2.96
CA SER A 738 -24.12 2.11 -2.17
C SER A 738 -24.90 3.34 -2.67
N ILE A 739 -25.11 3.46 -3.98
CA ILE A 739 -25.96 4.50 -4.57
C ILE A 739 -27.39 4.38 -4.03
N TYR A 740 -27.98 3.19 -4.08
CA TYR A 740 -29.37 2.99 -3.68
C TYR A 740 -29.58 3.12 -2.18
N VAL A 741 -28.59 2.74 -1.36
CA VAL A 741 -28.59 3.02 0.08
C VAL A 741 -28.59 4.52 0.33
N LEU A 742 -27.74 5.30 -0.35
CA LEU A 742 -27.73 6.76 -0.20
C LEU A 742 -29.04 7.40 -0.69
N GLN A 743 -29.59 6.97 -1.82
CA GLN A 743 -30.88 7.44 -2.33
C GLN A 743 -32.04 7.14 -1.35
N TYR A 744 -32.00 5.99 -0.68
CA TYR A 744 -32.93 5.67 0.39
C TYR A 744 -32.74 6.61 1.59
N LEU A 745 -31.51 6.81 2.04
CA LEU A 745 -31.19 7.69 3.16
C LEU A 745 -31.56 9.16 2.90
N ASP A 746 -31.48 9.65 1.66
CA ASP A 746 -31.90 11.01 1.29
C ASP A 746 -33.42 11.21 1.38
N LYS A 747 -34.19 10.14 1.14
CA LYS A 747 -35.66 10.15 1.21
C LYS A 747 -36.18 9.82 2.62
N SER A 748 -35.34 9.28 3.49
CA SER A 748 -35.70 8.98 4.88
C SER A 748 -35.71 10.22 5.76
N THR A 749 -36.52 10.19 6.82
CA THR A 749 -36.58 11.25 7.83
C THR A 749 -35.40 11.27 8.82
N GLN A 750 -34.57 10.21 8.85
CA GLN A 750 -33.40 10.08 9.73
C GLN A 750 -32.14 9.90 8.88
N ASP A 751 -30.98 10.39 9.33
CA ASP A 751 -29.70 10.25 8.64
C ASP A 751 -28.72 9.46 9.51
N ASN A 752 -28.36 8.25 9.08
CA ASN A 752 -27.28 7.49 9.70
C ASN A 752 -25.92 7.85 9.05
N LYS A 753 -25.17 8.71 9.75
CA LYS A 753 -23.85 9.21 9.32
C LYS A 753 -22.82 8.10 9.09
N GLU A 754 -22.85 7.03 9.87
CA GLU A 754 -21.88 5.93 9.76
C GLU A 754 -22.11 5.12 8.49
N ILE A 755 -23.36 4.72 8.22
CA ILE A 755 -23.72 4.00 7.00
C ILE A 755 -23.49 4.88 5.77
N ARG A 756 -23.85 6.17 5.85
CA ARG A 756 -23.58 7.14 4.77
C ARG A 756 -22.07 7.27 4.50
N SER A 757 -21.24 7.37 5.54
CA SER A 757 -19.78 7.42 5.38
C SER A 757 -19.22 6.16 4.74
N ARG A 758 -19.68 4.96 5.16
CA ARG A 758 -19.26 3.68 4.56
C ARG A 758 -19.69 3.57 3.10
N ALA A 759 -20.94 3.89 2.79
CA ALA A 759 -21.46 3.86 1.42
C ALA A 759 -20.72 4.84 0.49
N LEU A 760 -20.41 6.05 0.97
CA LEU A 760 -19.57 7.01 0.23
C LEU A 760 -18.17 6.45 0.00
N GLY A 761 -17.56 5.84 1.02
CA GLY A 761 -16.26 5.17 0.91
C GLY A 761 -16.24 4.10 -0.18
N TYR A 762 -17.17 3.15 -0.15
CA TYR A 762 -17.26 2.09 -1.16
C TYR A 762 -17.62 2.62 -2.55
N MET A 763 -18.42 3.68 -2.64
CA MET A 763 -18.71 4.31 -3.92
C MET A 763 -17.47 4.97 -4.53
N THR A 764 -16.68 5.69 -3.74
CA THR A 764 -15.41 6.29 -4.20
C THR A 764 -14.39 5.22 -4.56
N GLU A 765 -14.20 4.21 -3.71
CA GLU A 765 -13.30 3.08 -3.98
C GLU A 765 -13.72 2.34 -5.26
N GLY A 766 -14.99 1.99 -5.37
CA GLY A 766 -15.55 1.32 -6.54
C GLY A 766 -15.35 2.16 -7.81
N TYR A 767 -15.57 3.47 -7.76
CA TYR A 767 -15.37 4.36 -8.90
C TYR A 767 -13.91 4.35 -9.36
N LEU A 768 -12.97 4.58 -8.44
CA LEU A 768 -11.53 4.61 -8.75
C LEU A 768 -11.03 3.26 -9.29
N ARG A 769 -11.47 2.16 -8.69
CA ARG A 769 -11.12 0.82 -9.17
C ARG A 769 -11.73 0.56 -10.55
N GLN A 770 -12.94 1.04 -10.81
CA GLN A 770 -13.60 0.82 -12.09
C GLN A 770 -12.86 1.49 -13.26
N LEU A 771 -12.19 2.62 -13.02
CA LEU A 771 -11.36 3.29 -14.03
C LEU A 771 -10.20 2.41 -14.52
N SER A 772 -9.69 1.49 -13.69
CA SER A 772 -8.65 0.52 -14.13
C SER A 772 -9.15 -0.47 -15.19
N TYR A 773 -10.47 -0.61 -15.33
CA TYR A 773 -11.12 -1.45 -16.33
C TYR A 773 -11.61 -0.66 -17.56
N GLN A 774 -11.38 0.66 -17.58
CA GLN A 774 -11.59 1.51 -18.75
C GLN A 774 -10.46 1.32 -19.76
N ARG A 775 -10.81 1.27 -21.04
CA ARG A 775 -9.88 1.16 -22.16
C ARG A 775 -9.61 2.54 -22.77
N ASP A 776 -8.56 2.64 -23.59
CA ASP A 776 -8.15 3.89 -24.25
C ASP A 776 -9.24 4.51 -25.16
N ASP A 777 -10.18 3.70 -25.64
CA ASP A 777 -11.31 4.14 -26.47
C ASP A 777 -12.53 4.61 -25.65
N GLY A 778 -12.42 4.64 -24.32
CA GLY A 778 -13.47 5.05 -23.39
C GLY A 778 -14.41 3.94 -22.94
N SER A 779 -14.31 2.74 -23.53
CA SER A 779 -15.16 1.60 -23.20
C SER A 779 -14.71 0.86 -21.94
N PHE A 780 -15.63 0.16 -21.28
CA PHE A 780 -15.33 -0.70 -20.13
C PHE A 780 -15.36 -2.18 -20.54
N SER A 781 -14.49 -2.97 -19.91
CA SER A 781 -14.36 -4.41 -20.13
C SER A 781 -14.11 -5.12 -18.81
N ALA A 782 -14.37 -6.43 -18.73
CA ALA A 782 -14.27 -7.15 -17.46
C ALA A 782 -12.84 -7.20 -16.93
N PHE A 783 -11.84 -7.23 -17.82
CA PHE A 783 -10.42 -7.28 -17.47
C PHE A 783 -9.59 -6.14 -18.08
N GLY A 784 -10.24 -5.01 -18.42
CA GLY A 784 -9.56 -3.81 -18.89
C GLY A 784 -8.77 -4.03 -20.19
N ALA A 785 -7.53 -3.55 -20.22
CA ALA A 785 -6.66 -3.67 -21.40
C ALA A 785 -6.33 -5.13 -21.80
N SER A 786 -6.52 -6.12 -20.90
CA SER A 786 -6.31 -7.55 -21.21
C SER A 786 -7.35 -8.11 -22.18
N ASP A 787 -8.54 -7.51 -22.24
CA ASP A 787 -9.55 -7.89 -23.22
C ASP A 787 -9.23 -7.33 -24.61
N THR A 788 -9.75 -7.94 -25.67
CA THR A 788 -9.51 -7.43 -27.04
C THR A 788 -10.40 -6.23 -27.40
N SER A 789 -11.54 -6.09 -26.73
CA SER A 789 -12.56 -5.06 -26.98
C SER A 789 -13.37 -4.77 -25.71
N GLY A 790 -13.98 -3.58 -25.64
CA GLY A 790 -14.96 -3.24 -24.61
C GLY A 790 -16.29 -3.98 -24.79
N SER A 791 -17.05 -4.15 -23.71
CA SER A 791 -18.42 -4.67 -23.75
C SER A 791 -19.43 -3.52 -23.72
N ILE A 792 -20.38 -3.53 -24.66
CA ILE A 792 -21.50 -2.59 -24.70
C ILE A 792 -22.30 -2.70 -23.41
N TRP A 793 -22.59 -3.92 -22.97
CA TRP A 793 -23.37 -4.11 -21.76
C TRP A 793 -22.68 -3.53 -20.53
N LEU A 794 -21.42 -3.91 -20.29
CA LEU A 794 -20.69 -3.44 -19.10
C LEU A 794 -20.48 -1.93 -19.15
N THR A 795 -20.19 -1.38 -20.33
CA THR A 795 -20.05 0.07 -20.52
C THR A 795 -21.36 0.80 -20.20
N ALA A 796 -22.50 0.29 -20.64
CA ALA A 796 -23.81 0.86 -20.31
C ALA A 796 -24.14 0.74 -18.81
N PHE A 797 -23.80 -0.38 -18.18
CA PHE A 797 -24.01 -0.59 -16.74
C PHE A 797 -23.16 0.37 -15.89
N VAL A 798 -21.88 0.53 -16.23
CA VAL A 798 -20.96 1.47 -15.56
C VAL A 798 -21.42 2.91 -15.78
N LEU A 799 -21.76 3.28 -17.01
CA LEU A 799 -22.26 4.61 -17.35
C LEU A 799 -23.49 4.97 -16.50
N ARG A 800 -24.47 4.07 -16.46
CA ARG A 800 -25.68 4.21 -15.63
C ARG A 800 -25.35 4.45 -14.17
N CYS A 801 -24.48 3.64 -13.58
CA CYS A 801 -24.12 3.77 -12.17
C CYS A 801 -23.33 5.06 -11.90
N PHE A 802 -22.39 5.44 -12.76
CA PHE A 802 -21.60 6.64 -12.58
C PHE A 802 -22.44 7.91 -12.67
N ILE A 803 -23.42 7.96 -13.60
CA ILE A 803 -24.39 9.05 -13.68
C ILE A 803 -25.16 9.19 -12.37
N GLN A 804 -25.67 8.09 -11.82
CA GLN A 804 -26.37 8.12 -10.54
C GLN A 804 -25.45 8.49 -9.36
N ALA A 805 -24.16 8.12 -9.42
CA ALA A 805 -23.16 8.43 -8.40
C ALA A 805 -22.72 9.90 -8.38
N GLN A 806 -22.90 10.65 -9.47
CA GLN A 806 -22.53 12.08 -9.58
C GLN A 806 -23.17 12.97 -8.51
N THR A 807 -24.30 12.55 -7.95
CA THR A 807 -24.97 13.30 -6.87
C THR A 807 -24.20 13.21 -5.53
N TYR A 808 -23.35 12.20 -5.37
CA TYR A 808 -22.68 11.88 -4.10
C TYR A 808 -21.16 12.02 -4.15
N ILE A 809 -20.54 11.69 -5.28
CA ILE A 809 -19.08 11.73 -5.48
C ILE A 809 -18.72 12.53 -6.74
N ASN A 810 -17.48 13.02 -6.79
CA ASN A 810 -16.98 13.75 -7.95
C ASN A 810 -16.55 12.79 -9.07
N VAL A 811 -17.42 12.61 -10.07
CA VAL A 811 -17.15 11.80 -11.29
C VAL A 811 -16.65 12.70 -12.42
N ASP A 812 -15.59 12.28 -13.12
CA ASP A 812 -15.04 13.02 -14.25
C ASP A 812 -16.00 12.96 -15.46
N GLN A 813 -16.38 14.14 -15.97
CA GLN A 813 -17.28 14.28 -17.11
C GLN A 813 -16.69 13.71 -18.40
N ASN A 814 -15.37 13.69 -18.54
CA ASN A 814 -14.70 13.11 -19.71
C ASN A 814 -14.90 11.60 -19.75
N VAL A 815 -14.84 10.92 -18.60
CA VAL A 815 -15.06 9.47 -18.50
C VAL A 815 -16.46 9.11 -19.00
N LEU A 816 -17.48 9.85 -18.55
CA LEU A 816 -18.87 9.66 -18.97
C LEU A 816 -19.07 9.94 -20.46
N THR A 817 -18.55 11.08 -20.93
CA THR A 817 -18.70 11.52 -22.32
C THR A 817 -18.03 10.55 -23.29
N ASN A 818 -16.85 10.03 -22.94
CA ASN A 818 -16.13 9.05 -23.75
C ASN A 818 -16.87 7.71 -23.82
N ALA A 819 -17.35 7.19 -22.67
CA ALA A 819 -18.12 5.95 -22.62
C ALA A 819 -19.43 6.07 -23.43
N MET A 820 -20.14 7.19 -23.29
CA MET A 820 -21.37 7.48 -24.04
C MET A 820 -21.12 7.59 -25.55
N THR A 821 -20.12 8.36 -25.96
CA THR A 821 -19.75 8.52 -27.38
C THR A 821 -19.37 7.18 -28.00
N TRP A 822 -18.66 6.34 -27.25
CA TRP A 822 -18.30 5.00 -27.69
C TRP A 822 -19.54 4.11 -27.87
N LEU A 823 -20.49 4.09 -26.92
CA LEU A 823 -21.74 3.32 -27.05
C LEU A 823 -22.51 3.71 -28.32
N LEU A 824 -22.71 5.01 -28.54
CA LEU A 824 -23.47 5.53 -29.67
C LEU A 824 -22.83 5.23 -31.04
N LYS A 825 -21.50 5.10 -31.10
CA LYS A 825 -20.79 4.70 -32.32
C LYS A 825 -21.22 3.31 -32.81
N TYR A 826 -21.67 2.44 -31.90
CA TYR A 826 -22.11 1.09 -32.20
C TYR A 826 -23.63 0.93 -32.31
N GLN A 827 -24.37 2.04 -32.37
CA GLN A 827 -25.79 2.01 -32.67
C GLN A 827 -26.03 1.73 -34.16
N GLY A 828 -26.85 0.73 -34.45
CA GLY A 828 -27.24 0.33 -35.79
C GLY A 828 -28.26 1.27 -36.45
N PRO A 829 -28.50 1.10 -37.76
CA PRO A 829 -29.37 1.98 -38.53
C PRO A 829 -30.86 1.89 -38.16
N GLN A 830 -31.31 0.81 -37.50
CA GLN A 830 -32.67 0.73 -36.97
C GLN A 830 -32.77 1.23 -35.53
N GLY A 831 -31.64 1.53 -34.87
CA GLY A 831 -31.55 1.94 -33.47
C GLY A 831 -31.10 0.84 -32.51
N GLU A 832 -30.78 -0.34 -33.04
CA GLU A 832 -30.34 -1.51 -32.30
C GLU A 832 -28.88 -1.42 -31.83
N PHE A 833 -28.58 -2.01 -30.68
CA PHE A 833 -27.21 -2.19 -30.19
C PHE A 833 -26.84 -3.67 -30.27
N ASN A 834 -25.69 -3.95 -30.87
CA ASN A 834 -25.15 -5.31 -31.00
C ASN A 834 -23.82 -5.39 -30.27
N GLU A 835 -23.66 -6.39 -29.41
CA GLU A 835 -22.44 -6.54 -28.62
C GLU A 835 -21.19 -6.70 -29.51
N VAL A 836 -20.12 -6.01 -29.12
CA VAL A 836 -18.81 -5.99 -29.80
C VAL A 836 -17.76 -6.70 -28.94
N GLY A 837 -17.93 -6.66 -27.62
CA GLY A 837 -17.13 -7.37 -26.64
C GLY A 837 -17.61 -8.80 -26.41
N ARG A 838 -17.06 -9.44 -25.39
CA ARG A 838 -17.62 -10.69 -24.88
C ARG A 838 -18.69 -10.36 -23.84
N LEU A 839 -19.94 -10.69 -24.15
CA LEU A 839 -21.02 -10.61 -23.16
C LEU A 839 -20.92 -11.83 -22.22
N ILE A 840 -20.38 -11.60 -21.03
CA ILE A 840 -20.23 -12.61 -19.98
C ILE A 840 -21.59 -12.96 -19.33
N HIS A 841 -22.54 -12.01 -19.31
CA HIS A 841 -23.89 -12.22 -18.81
C HIS A 841 -24.80 -12.94 -19.84
N THR A 842 -24.78 -14.27 -19.81
CA THR A 842 -25.40 -15.15 -20.81
C THR A 842 -26.90 -14.91 -21.07
N GLU A 843 -27.70 -14.47 -20.09
CA GLU A 843 -29.15 -14.27 -20.31
C GLU A 843 -29.49 -13.07 -21.20
N MET A 844 -28.61 -12.07 -21.30
CA MET A 844 -28.80 -10.97 -22.26
C MET A 844 -28.50 -11.38 -23.69
N GLN A 845 -27.91 -12.57 -23.91
CA GLN A 845 -27.73 -13.11 -25.26
C GLN A 845 -29.05 -13.61 -25.86
N GLY A 846 -30.08 -13.84 -25.03
CA GLY A 846 -31.39 -14.34 -25.48
C GLY A 846 -31.31 -15.68 -26.23
N ALA A 847 -32.45 -16.17 -26.72
CA ALA A 847 -32.41 -17.06 -27.88
C ALA A 847 -31.81 -16.27 -29.06
N GLN A 848 -31.20 -16.96 -30.03
CA GLN A 848 -30.32 -16.42 -31.08
C GLN A 848 -30.87 -15.20 -31.89
N ASP A 849 -32.17 -14.85 -31.74
CA ASP A 849 -32.86 -13.69 -32.34
C ASP A 849 -33.24 -12.54 -31.37
N ASP A 850 -33.23 -12.73 -30.03
CA ASP A 850 -33.75 -11.76 -29.02
C ASP A 850 -32.65 -10.99 -28.25
N GLY A 851 -31.38 -11.38 -28.35
CA GLY A 851 -30.28 -10.79 -27.55
C GLY A 851 -29.99 -9.31 -27.84
N SER A 852 -30.09 -8.89 -29.11
CA SER A 852 -29.92 -7.48 -29.49
C SER A 852 -31.04 -6.59 -28.92
N VAL A 853 -32.23 -7.14 -28.69
CA VAL A 853 -33.37 -6.41 -28.12
C VAL A 853 -33.15 -6.14 -26.64
N ALA A 854 -32.72 -7.14 -25.86
CA ALA A 854 -32.41 -6.99 -24.44
C ALA A 854 -31.28 -5.98 -24.21
N LEU A 855 -30.20 -6.07 -25.00
CA LEU A 855 -29.08 -5.14 -24.93
C LEU A 855 -29.51 -3.71 -25.28
N SER A 856 -30.30 -3.54 -26.34
CA SER A 856 -30.81 -2.22 -26.74
C SER A 856 -31.70 -1.60 -25.67
N ALA A 857 -32.54 -2.40 -25.01
CA ALA A 857 -33.35 -1.94 -23.87
C ALA A 857 -32.49 -1.49 -22.69
N TYR A 858 -31.44 -2.25 -22.36
CA TYR A 858 -30.52 -1.91 -21.28
C TYR A 858 -29.71 -0.63 -21.56
N VAL A 859 -29.19 -0.49 -22.79
CA VAL A 859 -28.51 0.75 -23.21
C VAL A 859 -29.48 1.93 -23.14
N LEU A 860 -30.71 1.78 -23.64
CA LEU A 860 -31.73 2.84 -23.55
C LEU A 860 -32.01 3.23 -22.10
N ILE A 861 -32.12 2.28 -21.17
CA ILE A 861 -32.25 2.57 -19.73
C ILE A 861 -31.10 3.48 -19.27
N ALA A 862 -29.85 3.15 -19.61
CA ALA A 862 -28.69 3.96 -19.24
C ALA A 862 -28.72 5.37 -19.85
N LEU A 863 -29.18 5.53 -21.11
CA LEU A 863 -29.28 6.83 -21.77
C LEU A 863 -30.37 7.74 -21.17
N LEU A 864 -31.35 7.16 -20.49
CA LEU A 864 -32.49 7.87 -19.90
C LEU A 864 -32.24 8.31 -18.44
N GLU A 865 -31.09 8.00 -17.85
CA GLU A 865 -30.80 8.30 -16.43
C GLU A 865 -30.52 9.80 -16.16
N ASP A 866 -30.09 10.56 -17.18
CA ASP A 866 -29.78 11.99 -17.04
C ASP A 866 -30.42 12.83 -18.16
N GLU A 867 -31.08 13.91 -17.76
CA GLU A 867 -31.82 14.79 -18.67
C GLU A 867 -30.92 15.58 -19.62
N THR A 868 -29.67 15.89 -19.23
CA THR A 868 -28.71 16.65 -20.03
C THR A 868 -28.23 15.82 -21.22
N TYR A 869 -27.88 14.56 -20.99
CA TYR A 869 -27.50 13.62 -22.05
C TYR A 869 -28.70 13.28 -22.95
N LEU A 870 -29.90 13.15 -22.40
CA LEU A 870 -31.12 12.95 -23.16
C LEU A 870 -31.37 14.08 -24.17
N GLY A 871 -31.15 15.34 -23.75
CA GLY A 871 -31.24 16.51 -24.63
C GLY A 871 -30.17 16.52 -25.74
N THR A 872 -28.96 16.05 -25.43
CA THR A 872 -27.81 16.04 -26.37
C THR A 872 -27.95 14.96 -27.45
N TYR A 873 -28.47 13.78 -27.10
CA TYR A 873 -28.55 12.61 -27.99
C TYR A 873 -29.97 12.18 -28.33
N LEU A 874 -30.90 13.14 -28.34
CA LEU A 874 -32.35 12.89 -28.53
C LEU A 874 -32.66 12.08 -29.80
N GLY A 875 -31.90 12.27 -30.88
CA GLY A 875 -32.03 11.49 -32.12
C GLY A 875 -31.75 10.00 -31.91
N ASN A 876 -30.62 9.68 -31.28
CA ASN A 876 -30.21 8.30 -30.97
C ASN A 876 -31.18 7.61 -29.99
N VAL A 877 -31.63 8.33 -28.96
CA VAL A 877 -32.60 7.84 -27.98
C VAL A 877 -33.95 7.54 -28.65
N SER A 878 -34.46 8.45 -29.48
CA SER A 878 -35.71 8.25 -30.22
C SER A 878 -35.63 7.07 -31.19
N GLN A 879 -34.46 6.84 -31.80
CA GLN A 879 -34.25 5.72 -32.71
C GLN A 879 -34.24 4.38 -31.96
N ALA A 880 -33.54 4.30 -30.81
CA ALA A 880 -33.56 3.11 -29.95
C ALA A 880 -34.96 2.81 -29.39
N GLN A 881 -35.70 3.85 -28.98
CA GLN A 881 -37.08 3.70 -28.52
C GLN A 881 -37.97 3.11 -29.63
N LYS A 882 -37.94 3.68 -30.84
CA LYS A 882 -38.74 3.19 -31.99
C LYS A 882 -38.39 1.74 -32.36
N TYR A 883 -37.11 1.38 -32.29
CA TYR A 883 -36.68 0.00 -32.49
C TYR A 883 -37.40 -0.97 -31.55
N LEU A 884 -37.41 -0.65 -30.25
CA LEU A 884 -38.08 -1.48 -29.23
C LEU A 884 -39.60 -1.51 -29.42
N GLU A 885 -40.24 -0.39 -29.73
CA GLU A 885 -41.69 -0.33 -30.03
C GLU A 885 -42.08 -1.21 -31.24
N ASN A 886 -41.26 -1.20 -32.30
CA ASN A 886 -41.45 -2.06 -33.47
C ASN A 886 -41.24 -3.55 -33.14
N LYS A 887 -40.28 -3.87 -32.27
CA LYS A 887 -40.03 -5.24 -31.81
C LYS A 887 -41.15 -5.77 -30.92
N VAL A 888 -41.71 -4.93 -30.04
CA VAL A 888 -42.92 -5.29 -29.28
C VAL A 888 -44.06 -5.64 -30.23
N SER A 889 -44.27 -4.83 -31.27
CA SER A 889 -45.30 -5.06 -32.29
C SER A 889 -45.09 -6.36 -33.09
N SER A 890 -43.83 -6.77 -33.26
CA SER A 890 -43.44 -8.01 -33.94
C SER A 890 -43.52 -9.25 -33.05
N GLY A 891 -43.65 -9.07 -31.74
CA GLY A 891 -43.66 -10.12 -30.72
C GLY A 891 -42.26 -10.46 -30.20
N ILE A 892 -42.09 -10.45 -28.87
CA ILE A 892 -40.87 -10.85 -28.15
C ILE A 892 -41.12 -12.20 -27.47
N ALA A 893 -40.26 -13.19 -27.73
CA ALA A 893 -40.45 -14.55 -27.22
C ALA A 893 -39.96 -14.68 -25.76
N SER A 894 -38.80 -14.11 -25.44
CA SER A 894 -38.20 -14.17 -24.10
C SER A 894 -38.95 -13.32 -23.08
N ASN A 895 -39.36 -13.92 -21.96
CA ASN A 895 -39.97 -13.21 -20.82
C ASN A 895 -38.98 -12.24 -20.17
N TYR A 896 -37.70 -12.63 -20.07
CA TYR A 896 -36.64 -11.78 -19.54
C TYR A 896 -36.45 -10.51 -20.37
N THR A 897 -36.34 -10.67 -21.70
CA THR A 897 -36.24 -9.54 -22.63
C THR A 897 -37.46 -8.63 -22.53
N LEU A 898 -38.66 -9.22 -22.40
CA LEU A 898 -39.89 -8.46 -22.26
C LEU A 898 -39.92 -7.60 -20.97
N CYS A 899 -39.43 -8.11 -19.84
CA CYS A 899 -39.30 -7.33 -18.60
C CYS A 899 -38.38 -6.12 -18.75
N LEU A 900 -37.20 -6.30 -19.38
CA LEU A 900 -36.27 -5.20 -19.65
C LEU A 900 -36.88 -4.15 -20.58
N VAL A 901 -37.54 -4.58 -21.65
CA VAL A 901 -38.23 -3.69 -22.60
C VAL A 901 -39.36 -2.93 -21.91
N ALA A 902 -40.13 -3.59 -21.03
CA ALA A 902 -41.18 -2.94 -20.25
C ALA A 902 -40.63 -1.81 -19.40
N TYR A 903 -39.50 -2.04 -18.72
CA TYR A 903 -38.85 -1.02 -17.90
C TYR A 903 -38.29 0.13 -18.75
N ALA A 904 -37.56 -0.18 -19.82
CA ALA A 904 -37.00 0.82 -20.73
C ALA A 904 -38.07 1.72 -21.36
N LEU A 905 -39.15 1.15 -21.89
CA LEU A 905 -40.24 1.90 -22.52
C LEU A 905 -41.08 2.68 -21.50
N THR A 906 -41.21 2.17 -20.26
CA THR A 906 -41.87 2.92 -19.17
C THR A 906 -41.04 4.14 -18.77
N LEU A 907 -39.71 4.01 -18.67
CA LEU A 907 -38.81 5.15 -18.42
C LEU A 907 -38.86 6.18 -19.56
N ALA A 908 -38.97 5.72 -20.81
CA ALA A 908 -39.07 6.57 -21.99
C ALA A 908 -40.46 7.25 -22.16
N ASN A 909 -41.43 6.98 -21.27
CA ASN A 909 -42.82 7.40 -21.39
C ASN A 909 -43.48 7.00 -22.73
N SER A 910 -43.14 5.81 -23.26
CA SER A 910 -43.72 5.29 -24.49
C SER A 910 -45.19 4.88 -24.29
N PRO A 911 -46.09 5.16 -25.26
CA PRO A 911 -47.48 4.71 -25.18
C PRO A 911 -47.62 3.18 -25.21
N VAL A 912 -46.66 2.47 -25.82
CA VAL A 912 -46.66 1.00 -25.97
C VAL A 912 -46.35 0.29 -24.64
N ALA A 913 -45.81 1.00 -23.64
CA ALA A 913 -45.43 0.41 -22.36
C ALA A 913 -46.62 -0.25 -21.62
N ALA A 914 -47.84 0.26 -21.79
CA ALA A 914 -49.04 -0.33 -21.20
C ALA A 914 -49.39 -1.70 -21.82
N ASP A 915 -49.21 -1.84 -23.13
CA ASP A 915 -49.47 -3.09 -23.86
C ASP A 915 -48.45 -4.16 -23.45
N VAL A 916 -47.18 -3.76 -23.29
CA VAL A 916 -46.11 -4.65 -22.80
C VAL A 916 -46.41 -5.17 -21.39
N LEU A 917 -46.85 -4.30 -20.48
CA LEU A 917 -47.21 -4.72 -19.12
C LEU A 917 -48.42 -5.67 -19.11
N THR A 918 -49.40 -5.42 -19.97
CA THR A 918 -50.57 -6.31 -20.13
C THR A 918 -50.13 -7.69 -20.62
N GLU A 919 -49.19 -7.75 -21.56
CA GLU A 919 -48.62 -9.01 -22.03
C GLU A 919 -47.80 -9.71 -20.93
N LEU A 920 -47.07 -8.98 -20.09
CA LEU A 920 -46.39 -9.56 -18.93
C LEU A 920 -47.38 -10.18 -17.93
N TYR A 921 -48.50 -9.52 -17.64
CA TYR A 921 -49.57 -10.08 -16.81
C TYR A 921 -50.17 -11.36 -17.42
N ARG A 922 -50.34 -11.39 -18.74
CA ARG A 922 -50.82 -12.56 -19.46
C ARG A 922 -49.86 -13.75 -19.37
N ARG A 923 -48.55 -13.49 -19.26
CA ARG A 923 -47.49 -14.52 -19.16
C ARG A 923 -47.09 -14.89 -17.73
N ALA A 924 -47.67 -14.21 -16.72
CA ALA A 924 -47.31 -14.45 -15.33
C ALA A 924 -47.93 -15.78 -14.82
N ASP A 925 -47.10 -16.59 -14.19
CA ASP A 925 -47.53 -17.70 -13.35
C ASP A 925 -47.80 -17.19 -11.94
N TYR A 926 -48.83 -17.68 -11.28
CA TYR A 926 -49.16 -17.30 -9.90
C TYR A 926 -48.76 -18.42 -8.94
N THR A 927 -47.90 -18.10 -7.97
CA THR A 927 -47.54 -18.99 -6.85
C THR A 927 -47.72 -18.21 -5.56
N ASP A 928 -48.61 -18.65 -4.67
CA ASP A 928 -48.96 -17.95 -3.42
C ASP A 928 -49.30 -16.45 -3.63
N ASP A 929 -50.14 -16.17 -4.62
CA ASP A 929 -50.55 -14.81 -5.05
C ASP A 929 -49.41 -13.90 -5.57
N VAL A 930 -48.20 -14.43 -5.76
CA VAL A 930 -47.06 -13.72 -6.35
C VAL A 930 -47.01 -13.97 -7.87
N MET A 931 -46.93 -12.89 -8.65
CA MET A 931 -46.70 -12.98 -10.10
C MET A 931 -45.23 -13.35 -10.39
N MET A 932 -45.03 -14.43 -11.13
CA MET A 932 -43.72 -14.99 -11.45
C MET A 932 -43.59 -15.26 -12.95
N TRP A 933 -42.38 -15.10 -13.48
CA TRP A 933 -42.07 -15.41 -14.87
C TRP A 933 -40.98 -16.49 -14.93
N ARG A 934 -41.15 -17.44 -15.85
CA ARG A 934 -40.16 -18.50 -16.11
C ARG A 934 -39.36 -18.18 -17.37
N SER A 935 -38.08 -18.54 -17.36
CA SER A 935 -37.26 -18.53 -18.58
C SER A 935 -37.51 -19.82 -19.38
N SER A 936 -37.47 -19.71 -20.71
CA SER A 936 -37.79 -20.79 -21.66
C SER A 936 -36.74 -21.92 -21.73
N THR A 937 -35.62 -21.82 -21.01
CA THR A 937 -34.45 -22.74 -21.13
C THR A 937 -34.08 -23.50 -19.84
N GLY A 938 -34.89 -23.45 -18.78
CA GLY A 938 -34.59 -24.09 -17.48
C GLY A 938 -35.23 -25.48 -17.31
N LEU A 939 -34.41 -26.51 -17.02
CA LEU A 939 -34.87 -27.78 -16.47
C LEU A 939 -35.70 -27.56 -15.19
N GLU A 940 -36.74 -28.37 -14.98
CA GLU A 940 -37.53 -28.41 -13.75
C GLU A 940 -36.63 -28.58 -12.53
N ALA A 941 -36.44 -27.51 -11.75
CA ALA A 941 -35.83 -27.60 -10.44
C ALA A 941 -36.88 -28.16 -9.46
N ASN A 942 -36.93 -29.49 -9.35
CA ASN A 942 -37.78 -30.22 -8.39
C ASN A 942 -37.44 -29.96 -6.89
N ASP A 943 -36.73 -28.88 -6.56
CA ASP A 943 -36.16 -28.61 -5.23
C ASP A 943 -36.63 -27.28 -4.60
N GLY A 944 -37.59 -26.57 -5.23
CA GLY A 944 -38.18 -25.36 -4.66
C GLY A 944 -37.24 -24.13 -4.52
N ARG A 945 -36.00 -24.20 -5.04
CA ARG A 945 -35.04 -23.08 -5.00
C ARG A 945 -35.32 -22.05 -6.11
N VAL A 946 -35.42 -20.78 -5.72
CA VAL A 946 -35.63 -19.65 -6.64
C VAL A 946 -34.34 -19.38 -7.44
N GLN A 947 -34.48 -19.17 -8.76
CA GLN A 947 -33.36 -18.85 -9.64
C GLN A 947 -33.05 -17.34 -9.58
N SER A 948 -31.76 -16.98 -9.69
CA SER A 948 -31.31 -15.58 -9.73
C SER A 948 -32.06 -14.76 -10.79
N LYS A 949 -32.33 -15.38 -11.94
CA LYS A 949 -33.09 -14.80 -13.08
C LYS A 949 -34.51 -14.37 -12.70
N GLN A 950 -35.18 -15.12 -11.82
CA GLN A 950 -36.53 -14.81 -11.39
C GLN A 950 -36.55 -13.57 -10.50
N ILE A 951 -35.56 -13.42 -9.61
CA ILE A 951 -35.38 -12.25 -8.76
C ILE A 951 -35.19 -11.00 -9.63
N GLU A 952 -34.36 -11.08 -10.66
CA GLU A 952 -34.12 -9.97 -11.58
C GLU A 952 -35.39 -9.56 -12.36
N MET A 953 -36.11 -10.52 -12.97
CA MET A 953 -37.36 -10.24 -13.69
C MET A 953 -38.42 -9.58 -12.80
N VAL A 954 -38.63 -10.12 -11.59
CA VAL A 954 -39.58 -9.56 -10.61
C VAL A 954 -39.17 -8.15 -10.21
N SER A 955 -37.86 -7.89 -10.05
CA SER A 955 -37.34 -6.57 -9.70
C SER A 955 -37.61 -5.53 -10.80
N TYR A 956 -37.43 -5.89 -12.07
CA TYR A 956 -37.79 -5.01 -13.19
C TYR A 956 -39.29 -4.70 -13.25
N VAL A 957 -40.15 -5.71 -13.06
CA VAL A 957 -41.60 -5.48 -13.03
C VAL A 957 -41.98 -4.60 -11.85
N LEU A 958 -41.37 -4.81 -10.67
CA LEU A 958 -41.61 -3.96 -9.50
C LEU A 958 -41.23 -2.49 -9.77
N LEU A 959 -40.13 -2.24 -10.49
CA LEU A 959 -39.73 -0.90 -10.95
C LEU A 959 -40.72 -0.29 -11.94
N VAL A 960 -41.28 -1.09 -12.86
CA VAL A 960 -42.35 -0.65 -13.79
C VAL A 960 -43.60 -0.23 -13.03
N LEU A 961 -44.07 -1.05 -12.08
CA LEU A 961 -45.25 -0.76 -11.26
C LEU A 961 -45.05 0.52 -10.45
N PHE A 962 -43.85 0.71 -9.89
CA PHE A 962 -43.48 1.92 -9.18
C PHE A 962 -43.60 3.16 -10.06
N ARG A 963 -42.98 3.15 -11.23
CA ARG A 963 -42.98 4.28 -12.17
C ARG A 963 -44.39 4.64 -12.68
N ARG A 964 -45.28 3.66 -12.78
CA ARG A 964 -46.68 3.86 -13.17
C ARG A 964 -47.60 4.26 -12.01
N GLY A 965 -47.10 4.32 -10.78
CA GLY A 965 -47.88 4.66 -9.58
C GLY A 965 -48.78 3.54 -9.05
N SER A 966 -48.60 2.30 -9.51
CA SER A 966 -49.38 1.13 -9.09
C SER A 966 -48.78 0.47 -7.84
N LEU A 967 -48.66 1.25 -6.75
CA LEU A 967 -47.90 0.85 -5.55
C LEU A 967 -48.48 -0.37 -4.83
N VAL A 968 -49.80 -0.49 -4.75
CA VAL A 968 -50.47 -1.57 -4.01
C VAL A 968 -50.21 -2.93 -4.65
N GLU A 969 -50.25 -3.01 -5.98
CA GLU A 969 -49.94 -4.23 -6.73
C GLU A 969 -48.47 -4.66 -6.54
N GLY A 970 -47.57 -3.69 -6.37
CA GLY A 970 -46.14 -3.95 -6.12
C GLY A 970 -45.83 -4.51 -4.73
N ILE A 971 -46.71 -4.36 -3.73
CA ILE A 971 -46.43 -4.79 -2.34
C ILE A 971 -46.24 -6.31 -2.25
N THR A 972 -47.00 -7.10 -3.01
CA THR A 972 -46.86 -8.56 -2.99
C THR A 972 -45.50 -9.00 -3.54
N LEU A 973 -45.04 -8.38 -4.62
CA LEU A 973 -43.70 -8.63 -5.19
C LEU A 973 -42.59 -8.15 -4.25
N LEU A 974 -42.78 -7.01 -3.57
CA LEU A 974 -41.86 -6.46 -2.57
C LEU A 974 -41.66 -7.42 -1.39
N LYS A 975 -42.75 -7.97 -0.85
CA LYS A 975 -42.72 -8.96 0.25
C LYS A 975 -41.96 -10.21 -0.18
N TRP A 976 -42.28 -10.73 -1.37
CA TRP A 976 -41.59 -11.89 -1.91
C TRP A 976 -40.09 -11.64 -2.11
N LEU A 977 -39.69 -10.53 -2.75
CA LEU A 977 -38.28 -10.17 -2.95
C LEU A 977 -37.51 -10.02 -1.62
N SER A 978 -38.17 -9.50 -0.58
CA SER A 978 -37.55 -9.34 0.74
C SER A 978 -37.27 -10.69 1.42
N GLN A 979 -38.06 -11.72 1.11
CA GLN A 979 -37.87 -13.10 1.62
C GLN A 979 -36.77 -13.87 0.87
N GLN A 980 -36.45 -13.48 -0.37
CA GLN A 980 -35.42 -14.15 -1.18
C GLN A 980 -33.99 -13.72 -0.87
N ARG A 981 -33.76 -12.87 0.15
CA ARG A 981 -32.41 -12.42 0.50
C ARG A 981 -31.61 -13.51 1.20
N SER A 982 -30.31 -13.53 0.90
CA SER A 982 -29.35 -14.35 1.62
C SER A 982 -29.01 -13.76 3.00
N HIS A 983 -28.30 -14.54 3.82
CA HIS A 983 -27.74 -14.11 5.11
C HIS A 983 -26.79 -12.91 5.00
N LEU A 984 -26.28 -12.63 3.80
CA LEU A 984 -25.37 -11.52 3.54
C LEU A 984 -26.09 -10.22 3.16
N GLY A 985 -27.42 -10.23 3.10
CA GLY A 985 -28.22 -9.05 2.76
C GLY A 985 -28.34 -8.76 1.25
N GLY A 986 -27.61 -9.45 0.38
CA GLY A 986 -27.80 -9.44 -1.07
C GLY A 986 -28.39 -10.75 -1.61
N TYR A 987 -28.31 -10.92 -2.93
CA TYR A 987 -28.86 -12.05 -3.68
C TYR A 987 -27.72 -12.87 -4.31
N GLY A 988 -28.02 -13.73 -5.29
CA GLY A 988 -27.06 -14.70 -5.79
C GLY A 988 -25.93 -14.11 -6.63
N THR A 989 -26.17 -12.99 -7.31
CA THR A 989 -25.28 -12.41 -8.34
C THR A 989 -25.18 -10.88 -8.24
N THR A 990 -24.43 -10.24 -9.13
CA THR A 990 -24.38 -8.77 -9.20
C THR A 990 -25.71 -8.18 -9.67
N GLN A 991 -26.27 -8.67 -10.78
CA GLN A 991 -27.40 -8.00 -11.43
C GLN A 991 -28.69 -8.14 -10.62
N ASP A 992 -29.02 -9.35 -10.16
CA ASP A 992 -30.19 -9.55 -9.30
C ASP A 992 -30.08 -8.71 -8.02
N THR A 993 -28.91 -8.63 -7.40
CA THR A 993 -28.69 -7.81 -6.20
C THR A 993 -28.86 -6.33 -6.48
N VAL A 994 -28.24 -5.80 -7.53
CA VAL A 994 -28.28 -4.38 -7.86
C VAL A 994 -29.71 -3.94 -8.20
N VAL A 995 -30.40 -4.67 -9.06
CA VAL A 995 -31.76 -4.30 -9.50
C VAL A 995 -32.78 -4.53 -8.38
N ALA A 996 -32.66 -5.62 -7.60
CA ALA A 996 -33.54 -5.85 -6.46
C ALA A 996 -33.38 -4.78 -5.39
N LEU A 997 -32.14 -4.41 -5.03
CA LEU A 997 -31.89 -3.35 -4.06
C LEU A 997 -32.35 -1.99 -4.57
N GLN A 998 -32.23 -1.71 -5.86
CA GLN A 998 -32.82 -0.52 -6.48
C GLN A 998 -34.35 -0.49 -6.28
N ALA A 999 -35.02 -1.58 -6.64
CA ALA A 999 -36.48 -1.70 -6.53
C ALA A 999 -36.95 -1.56 -5.08
N LEU A 1000 -36.27 -2.25 -4.16
CA LEU A 1000 -36.54 -2.19 -2.72
C LEU A 1000 -36.31 -0.79 -2.15
N ALA A 1001 -35.25 -0.08 -2.58
CA ALA A 1001 -34.96 1.29 -2.13
C ALA A 1001 -36.07 2.27 -2.53
N TYR A 1002 -36.61 2.14 -3.74
CA TYR A 1002 -37.72 2.99 -4.18
C TYR A 1002 -39.00 2.75 -3.38
N TYR A 1003 -39.34 1.51 -3.05
CA TYR A 1003 -40.50 1.20 -2.21
C TYR A 1003 -40.27 1.50 -0.72
N ALA A 1004 -39.05 1.29 -0.21
CA ALA A 1004 -38.69 1.53 1.18
C ALA A 1004 -38.86 3.00 1.59
N ALA A 1005 -38.71 3.94 0.64
CA ALA A 1005 -39.00 5.36 0.89
C ALA A 1005 -40.45 5.63 1.33
N PHE A 1006 -41.38 4.68 1.13
CA PHE A 1006 -42.79 4.77 1.54
C PHE A 1006 -43.08 3.99 2.84
N SER A 1007 -42.11 3.24 3.36
CA SER A 1007 -42.18 2.54 4.64
C SER A 1007 -41.93 3.54 5.78
N GLY A 1008 -42.99 4.03 6.42
CA GLY A 1008 -42.90 5.07 7.45
C GLY A 1008 -42.47 4.54 8.83
N ALA A 1009 -41.37 5.08 9.36
CA ALA A 1009 -40.81 4.79 10.70
C ALA A 1009 -41.81 4.97 11.87
N ASN A 1010 -42.72 5.93 11.75
CA ASN A 1010 -43.65 6.30 12.83
C ASN A 1010 -44.79 5.29 13.05
N ALA A 1011 -44.94 4.32 12.15
CA ALA A 1011 -46.02 3.34 12.20
C ALA A 1011 -45.62 2.01 12.87
N ILE A 1012 -44.32 1.78 13.15
CA ILE A 1012 -43.82 0.51 13.66
C ILE A 1012 -43.68 0.56 15.18
N ASP A 1013 -44.36 -0.35 15.87
CA ASP A 1013 -44.20 -0.67 17.29
C ASP A 1013 -44.54 -2.15 17.46
N LEU A 1014 -43.53 -3.00 17.34
CA LEU A 1014 -43.64 -4.45 17.38
C LEU A 1014 -42.83 -5.04 18.53
N ARG A 1015 -43.42 -6.01 19.21
CA ARG A 1015 -42.70 -6.91 20.11
C ARG A 1015 -42.79 -8.33 19.56
N LEU A 1016 -41.64 -8.93 19.37
CA LEU A 1016 -41.51 -10.29 18.86
C LEU A 1016 -40.89 -11.16 19.94
N ASN A 1017 -41.67 -12.10 20.47
CA ASN A 1017 -41.18 -13.13 21.37
C ASN A 1017 -40.89 -14.39 20.57
N ILE A 1018 -39.62 -14.77 20.48
CA ILE A 1018 -39.16 -16.00 19.83
C ILE A 1018 -38.95 -17.03 20.92
N SER A 1019 -39.73 -18.10 20.88
CA SER A 1019 -39.71 -19.15 21.90
C SER A 1019 -39.39 -20.50 21.29
N SER A 1020 -38.59 -21.26 22.03
CA SER A 1020 -38.29 -22.68 21.86
C SER A 1020 -38.63 -23.37 23.18
N PRO A 1021 -38.82 -24.71 23.24
CA PRO A 1021 -39.01 -25.40 24.51
C PRO A 1021 -37.93 -25.14 25.57
N THR A 1022 -36.73 -24.71 25.17
CA THR A 1022 -35.56 -24.51 26.05
C THR A 1022 -35.20 -23.05 26.33
N PHE A 1023 -35.67 -22.09 25.53
CA PHE A 1023 -35.31 -20.67 25.67
C PHE A 1023 -36.38 -19.75 25.09
N SER A 1024 -36.33 -18.48 25.47
CA SER A 1024 -37.16 -17.42 24.90
C SER A 1024 -36.38 -16.12 24.79
N PHE A 1025 -36.47 -15.45 23.65
CA PHE A 1025 -35.86 -14.14 23.40
C PHE A 1025 -36.95 -13.13 23.01
N LEU A 1026 -36.83 -11.91 23.51
CA LEU A 1026 -37.74 -10.81 23.18
C LEU A 1026 -37.00 -9.77 22.36
N PHE A 1027 -37.47 -9.52 21.14
CA PHE A 1027 -37.08 -8.37 20.34
C PHE A 1027 -38.15 -7.28 20.43
N SER A 1028 -37.72 -6.03 20.47
CA SER A 1028 -38.62 -4.87 20.39
C SER A 1028 -38.15 -3.94 19.29
N ILE A 1029 -39.08 -3.58 18.40
CA ILE A 1029 -38.88 -2.66 17.30
C ILE A 1029 -39.85 -1.50 17.48
N ASN A 1030 -39.34 -0.29 17.46
CA ASN A 1030 -40.08 0.95 17.53
C ASN A 1030 -39.47 1.98 16.56
N SER A 1031 -40.04 3.19 16.52
CA SER A 1031 -39.61 4.27 15.63
C SER A 1031 -38.16 4.75 15.82
N THR A 1032 -37.47 4.35 16.89
CA THR A 1032 -36.07 4.75 17.17
C THR A 1032 -35.05 3.67 16.79
N ASN A 1033 -35.44 2.39 16.75
CA ASN A 1033 -34.51 1.28 16.52
C ASN A 1033 -34.90 0.38 15.32
N TYR A 1034 -35.90 0.76 14.53
CA TYR A 1034 -36.34 -0.01 13.35
C TYR A 1034 -35.26 -0.25 12.29
N TRP A 1035 -34.25 0.62 12.22
CA TRP A 1035 -33.06 0.45 11.38
C TRP A 1035 -31.99 -0.46 11.95
N MET A 1036 -32.02 -0.71 13.25
CA MET A 1036 -30.98 -1.49 13.91
C MET A 1036 -31.16 -2.97 13.55
N TYR A 1037 -30.13 -3.55 12.94
CA TYR A 1037 -30.01 -5.00 12.80
C TYR A 1037 -29.78 -5.59 14.19
N GLN A 1038 -30.78 -6.31 14.71
CA GLN A 1038 -30.69 -7.02 15.99
C GLN A 1038 -30.44 -8.49 15.69
N SER A 1039 -29.34 -9.06 16.17
CA SER A 1039 -29.01 -10.48 16.00
C SER A 1039 -28.73 -11.14 17.34
N GLN A 1040 -29.22 -12.36 17.50
CA GLN A 1040 -29.02 -13.19 18.67
C GLN A 1040 -28.49 -14.56 18.25
N GLU A 1041 -27.34 -14.95 18.79
CA GLU A 1041 -26.82 -16.31 18.65
C GLU A 1041 -27.66 -17.27 19.49
N ILE A 1042 -27.98 -18.42 18.89
CA ILE A 1042 -28.74 -19.50 19.49
C ILE A 1042 -27.79 -20.69 19.65
N ASN A 1043 -27.71 -21.25 20.85
CA ASN A 1043 -27.01 -22.51 21.09
C ASN A 1043 -27.86 -23.66 20.52
N VAL A 1044 -27.36 -24.33 19.47
CA VAL A 1044 -28.12 -25.36 18.76
C VAL A 1044 -27.34 -26.68 18.70
N ASP A 1045 -27.78 -27.63 19.52
CA ASP A 1045 -27.22 -28.99 19.54
C ASP A 1045 -28.16 -30.03 18.90
N LYS A 1046 -29.40 -29.61 18.54
CA LYS A 1046 -30.49 -30.45 18.03
C LYS A 1046 -31.36 -29.67 17.04
N ASP A 1047 -32.32 -30.37 16.42
CA ASP A 1047 -33.35 -29.77 15.56
C ASP A 1047 -34.01 -28.54 16.20
N LEU A 1048 -34.17 -27.50 15.38
CA LEU A 1048 -34.63 -26.19 15.81
C LEU A 1048 -36.12 -26.08 15.50
N HIS A 1049 -36.94 -25.90 16.53
CA HIS A 1049 -38.36 -25.57 16.39
C HIS A 1049 -38.64 -24.27 17.15
N LEU A 1050 -38.87 -23.20 16.40
CA LEU A 1050 -39.13 -21.87 16.94
C LEU A 1050 -40.58 -21.47 16.67
N THR A 1051 -41.21 -20.90 17.69
CA THR A 1051 -42.49 -20.20 17.55
C THR A 1051 -42.25 -18.73 17.80
N THR A 1052 -42.53 -17.91 16.78
CA THR A 1052 -42.45 -16.46 16.86
C THR A 1052 -43.85 -15.92 17.16
N TYR A 1053 -44.02 -15.28 18.30
CA TYR A 1053 -45.25 -14.58 18.69
C TYR A 1053 -45.03 -13.08 18.55
N MET A 1054 -45.88 -12.42 17.76
CA MET A 1054 -45.78 -11.00 17.44
C MET A 1054 -47.00 -10.25 17.97
N GLU A 1055 -46.76 -9.12 18.66
CA GLU A 1055 -47.79 -8.19 19.12
C GLU A 1055 -47.44 -6.75 18.74
N GLY A 1056 -48.45 -5.91 18.48
CA GLY A 1056 -48.28 -4.49 18.19
C GLY A 1056 -48.78 -4.06 16.81
N ARG A 1057 -48.01 -3.23 16.10
CA ARG A 1057 -48.33 -2.71 14.76
C ARG A 1057 -47.09 -2.55 13.88
N GLY A 1058 -47.23 -2.82 12.59
CA GLY A 1058 -46.16 -2.67 11.59
C GLY A 1058 -45.68 -4.01 11.03
N PHE A 1059 -44.45 -4.02 10.50
CA PHE A 1059 -43.80 -5.22 9.97
C PHE A 1059 -42.35 -5.33 10.45
N ALA A 1060 -41.78 -6.52 10.35
CA ALA A 1060 -40.38 -6.81 10.59
C ALA A 1060 -39.88 -7.91 9.64
N LEU A 1061 -38.63 -7.80 9.20
CA LEU A 1061 -37.92 -8.86 8.50
C LEU A 1061 -37.19 -9.71 9.52
N PHE A 1062 -37.61 -10.97 9.64
CA PHE A 1062 -36.95 -11.97 10.45
C PHE A 1062 -36.09 -12.84 9.55
N GLN A 1063 -34.83 -13.07 9.91
CA GLN A 1063 -33.92 -13.93 9.16
C GLN A 1063 -33.29 -14.95 10.10
N MET A 1064 -33.40 -16.23 9.73
CA MET A 1064 -32.74 -17.33 10.42
C MET A 1064 -31.56 -17.80 9.58
N ASN A 1065 -30.36 -17.75 10.16
CA ASN A 1065 -29.12 -18.15 9.50
C ASN A 1065 -28.50 -19.30 10.28
N ILE A 1066 -28.34 -20.46 9.64
CA ILE A 1066 -27.82 -21.68 10.25
C ILE A 1066 -26.59 -22.13 9.46
N PHE A 1067 -25.48 -22.35 10.16
CA PHE A 1067 -24.21 -22.83 9.61
C PHE A 1067 -23.85 -24.17 10.27
N TYR A 1068 -23.35 -25.11 9.49
CA TYR A 1068 -22.93 -26.43 9.97
C TYR A 1068 -21.93 -27.06 9.01
N SER A 1069 -21.06 -27.94 9.50
CA SER A 1069 -20.15 -28.72 8.65
C SER A 1069 -20.64 -30.15 8.50
N LEU A 1070 -20.56 -30.70 7.29
CA LEU A 1070 -20.84 -32.11 7.02
C LEU A 1070 -19.54 -32.91 6.91
N GLU A 1071 -19.56 -34.15 7.39
CA GLU A 1071 -18.42 -35.05 7.23
C GLU A 1071 -18.09 -35.32 5.75
N THR A 1072 -16.80 -35.27 5.40
CA THR A 1072 -16.32 -35.32 4.01
C THR A 1072 -16.69 -36.60 3.26
N ASN A 1073 -16.65 -37.74 3.95
CA ASN A 1073 -16.95 -39.05 3.34
C ASN A 1073 -18.42 -39.13 2.90
N VAL A 1074 -19.32 -38.56 3.69
CA VAL A 1074 -20.76 -38.52 3.42
C VAL A 1074 -21.08 -37.46 2.36
N PHE A 1075 -20.45 -36.28 2.46
CA PHE A 1075 -20.59 -35.24 1.44
C PHE A 1075 -20.25 -35.78 0.04
N SER A 1076 -19.15 -36.54 -0.07
CA SER A 1076 -18.71 -37.16 -1.33
C SER A 1076 -19.69 -38.21 -1.86
N GLN A 1077 -20.44 -38.90 -0.99
CA GLN A 1077 -21.42 -39.92 -1.37
C GLN A 1077 -22.79 -39.35 -1.75
N HIS A 1078 -23.28 -38.33 -1.05
CA HIS A 1078 -24.57 -37.70 -1.33
C HIS A 1078 -24.57 -36.72 -2.51
N HIS A 1079 -23.41 -36.11 -2.82
CA HIS A 1079 -23.30 -35.15 -3.93
C HIS A 1079 -22.75 -35.75 -5.25
N ALA A 1080 -22.39 -37.03 -5.28
CA ALA A 1080 -22.15 -37.78 -6.52
C ALA A 1080 -23.47 -38.17 -7.23
N THR A 1081 -24.44 -37.25 -7.28
CA THR A 1081 -25.75 -37.43 -7.92
C THR A 1081 -25.79 -36.75 -9.29
N ASP A 1082 -26.69 -37.21 -10.17
CA ASP A 1082 -26.90 -36.67 -11.53
C ASP A 1082 -27.30 -35.17 -11.59
N LYS A 1083 -27.43 -34.50 -10.44
CA LYS A 1083 -27.85 -33.10 -10.30
C LYS A 1083 -26.72 -32.07 -10.48
N GLU A 1084 -25.44 -32.45 -10.46
CA GLU A 1084 -24.33 -31.49 -10.66
C GLU A 1084 -24.22 -31.04 -12.12
N ALA A 1085 -23.98 -29.75 -12.35
CA ALA A 1085 -23.85 -29.17 -13.70
C ALA A 1085 -22.48 -29.41 -14.34
N PHE A 1086 -21.43 -29.57 -13.53
CA PHE A 1086 -20.06 -29.78 -13.99
C PHE A 1086 -19.56 -31.18 -13.63
N SER A 1087 -18.66 -31.72 -14.45
CA SER A 1087 -17.82 -32.85 -14.07
C SER A 1087 -16.54 -32.29 -13.47
N LEU A 1088 -16.24 -32.61 -12.21
CA LEU A 1088 -15.03 -32.16 -11.52
C LEU A 1088 -14.21 -33.37 -11.04
N ALA A 1089 -12.98 -33.45 -11.50
CA ALA A 1089 -12.00 -34.46 -11.09
C ALA A 1089 -10.77 -33.76 -10.50
N VAL A 1090 -10.39 -34.15 -9.30
CA VAL A 1090 -9.24 -33.58 -8.58
C VAL A 1090 -8.29 -34.71 -8.22
N ASN A 1091 -7.03 -34.58 -8.61
CA ASN A 1091 -5.98 -35.53 -8.29
C ASN A 1091 -4.79 -34.80 -7.67
N VAL A 1092 -4.18 -35.37 -6.64
CA VAL A 1092 -3.01 -34.83 -5.98
C VAL A 1092 -1.89 -35.86 -6.03
N THR A 1093 -0.71 -35.44 -6.50
CA THR A 1093 0.47 -36.29 -6.64
C THR A 1093 1.66 -35.65 -5.95
N LYS A 1094 2.55 -36.45 -5.35
CA LYS A 1094 3.81 -35.96 -4.80
C LYS A 1094 4.84 -35.71 -5.91
N GLU A 1095 5.58 -34.63 -5.82
CA GLU A 1095 6.65 -34.26 -6.76
C GLU A 1095 8.00 -34.49 -6.08
N GLY A 1096 8.52 -35.72 -6.17
CA GLY A 1096 9.75 -36.13 -5.46
C GLY A 1096 9.50 -36.49 -3.99
N ASP A 1097 9.08 -35.52 -3.17
CA ASP A 1097 8.87 -35.68 -1.72
C ASP A 1097 7.47 -35.24 -1.23
N LEU A 1098 7.22 -35.30 0.08
CA LEU A 1098 5.96 -34.86 0.70
C LEU A 1098 5.94 -33.35 1.00
N HIS A 1099 7.01 -32.62 0.69
CA HIS A 1099 7.07 -31.16 0.79
C HIS A 1099 6.56 -30.48 -0.48
N HIS A 1100 6.64 -31.15 -1.63
CA HIS A 1100 6.19 -30.65 -2.93
C HIS A 1100 5.05 -31.51 -3.47
N LEU A 1101 3.87 -30.92 -3.64
CA LEU A 1101 2.71 -31.61 -4.20
C LEU A 1101 2.26 -30.90 -5.48
N LEU A 1102 1.76 -31.68 -6.42
CA LEU A 1102 1.14 -31.20 -7.65
C LEU A 1102 -0.35 -31.54 -7.63
N LEU A 1103 -1.18 -30.50 -7.63
CA LEU A 1103 -2.63 -30.62 -7.71
C LEU A 1103 -3.08 -30.50 -9.17
N SER A 1104 -3.77 -31.50 -9.70
CA SER A 1104 -4.32 -31.53 -11.05
C SER A 1104 -5.84 -31.54 -10.98
N ILE A 1105 -6.46 -30.46 -11.44
CA ILE A 1105 -7.92 -30.25 -11.41
C ILE A 1105 -8.43 -30.23 -12.84
N CYS A 1106 -9.32 -31.15 -13.18
CA CYS A 1106 -9.96 -31.21 -14.48
C CYS A 1106 -11.46 -30.97 -14.36
N THR A 1107 -11.99 -30.08 -15.21
CA THR A 1107 -13.41 -29.73 -15.22
C THR A 1107 -13.97 -29.60 -16.64
N ARG A 1108 -15.27 -29.87 -16.79
CA ARG A 1108 -16.07 -29.62 -18.01
C ARG A 1108 -17.54 -29.46 -17.66
N LEU A 1109 -18.29 -28.78 -18.53
CA LEU A 1109 -19.75 -28.76 -18.47
C LEU A 1109 -20.31 -30.14 -18.85
N LYS A 1110 -21.24 -30.69 -18.06
CA LYS A 1110 -21.84 -32.00 -18.35
C LYS A 1110 -22.75 -31.95 -19.58
N ASP A 1111 -22.82 -33.05 -20.32
CA ASP A 1111 -23.64 -33.17 -21.53
C ASP A 1111 -25.16 -33.10 -21.22
N SER A 1112 -25.56 -33.40 -19.98
CA SER A 1112 -26.95 -33.27 -19.50
C SER A 1112 -27.46 -31.83 -19.38
N GLN A 1113 -26.56 -30.84 -19.41
CA GLN A 1113 -26.94 -29.43 -19.34
C GLN A 1113 -27.39 -28.94 -20.72
N GLY A 1114 -28.58 -28.32 -20.80
CA GLY A 1114 -29.18 -27.79 -22.03
C GLY A 1114 -28.48 -26.59 -22.68
N ILE A 1115 -27.31 -26.20 -22.17
CA ILE A 1115 -26.46 -25.11 -22.68
C ILE A 1115 -25.15 -25.66 -23.27
N SER A 1116 -24.65 -25.05 -24.34
CA SER A 1116 -23.41 -25.45 -25.03
C SER A 1116 -22.15 -24.93 -24.34
N TYR A 1117 -22.21 -23.77 -23.69
CA TYR A 1117 -21.16 -23.16 -22.88
C TYR A 1117 -21.78 -22.34 -21.74
N THR A 1118 -21.01 -22.08 -20.68
CA THR A 1118 -21.41 -21.24 -19.54
C THR A 1118 -21.00 -19.77 -19.74
N GLY A 1119 -21.45 -18.89 -18.83
CA GLY A 1119 -20.79 -17.60 -18.62
C GLY A 1119 -19.46 -17.78 -17.89
N MET A 1120 -19.00 -16.71 -17.23
CA MET A 1120 -17.80 -16.75 -16.38
C MET A 1120 -17.90 -17.86 -15.32
N VAL A 1121 -16.83 -18.63 -15.18
CA VAL A 1121 -16.74 -19.72 -14.21
C VAL A 1121 -15.66 -19.41 -13.20
N ILE A 1122 -15.95 -19.68 -11.93
CA ILE A 1122 -14.99 -19.54 -10.85
C ILE A 1122 -14.62 -20.93 -10.35
N LEU A 1123 -13.31 -21.18 -10.28
CA LEU A 1123 -12.73 -22.38 -9.69
C LEU A 1123 -12.04 -21.99 -8.39
N ASP A 1124 -12.69 -22.32 -7.28
CA ASP A 1124 -12.17 -22.13 -5.93
C ASP A 1124 -11.45 -23.38 -5.47
N VAL A 1125 -10.17 -23.23 -5.15
CA VAL A 1125 -9.28 -24.32 -4.76
C VAL A 1125 -8.82 -24.09 -3.32
N GLY A 1126 -9.44 -24.77 -2.36
CA GLY A 1126 -8.96 -24.80 -0.97
C GLY A 1126 -7.57 -25.42 -0.89
N ILE A 1127 -6.68 -24.79 -0.12
CA ILE A 1127 -5.32 -25.27 0.09
C ILE A 1127 -5.26 -26.11 1.37
N LEU A 1128 -4.57 -27.25 1.32
CA LEU A 1128 -4.36 -28.11 2.49
C LEU A 1128 -3.63 -27.35 3.61
N SER A 1129 -4.04 -27.55 4.87
CA SER A 1129 -3.40 -26.91 6.03
C SER A 1129 -1.89 -27.14 6.02
N GLY A 1130 -1.13 -26.05 6.14
CA GLY A 1130 0.34 -26.09 6.13
C GLY A 1130 0.98 -25.97 4.75
N PHE A 1131 0.22 -25.94 3.66
CA PHE A 1131 0.72 -25.74 2.31
C PHE A 1131 0.41 -24.33 1.79
N ILE A 1132 1.20 -23.87 0.82
CA ILE A 1132 0.98 -22.65 0.06
C ILE A 1132 1.18 -22.93 -1.44
N LEU A 1133 0.61 -22.08 -2.30
CA LEU A 1133 0.89 -22.13 -3.73
C LEU A 1133 2.36 -21.75 -4.00
N SER A 1134 3.04 -22.49 -4.87
CA SER A 1134 4.41 -22.16 -5.26
C SER A 1134 4.46 -20.79 -5.96
N PRO A 1135 5.45 -19.91 -5.67
CA PRO A 1135 5.56 -18.60 -6.29
C PRO A 1135 5.55 -18.69 -7.83
N GLY A 1136 4.81 -17.79 -8.50
CA GLY A 1136 4.72 -17.73 -9.96
C GLY A 1136 3.96 -18.89 -10.63
N SER A 1137 3.35 -19.81 -9.87
CA SER A 1137 2.81 -21.06 -10.42
C SER A 1137 1.39 -20.99 -10.96
N ALA A 1138 0.63 -19.96 -10.61
CA ALA A 1138 -0.68 -19.66 -11.19
C ALA A 1138 -0.58 -18.38 -12.03
N ALA A 1139 0.19 -18.44 -13.12
CA ALA A 1139 0.25 -17.37 -14.10
C ALA A 1139 -1.07 -17.29 -14.88
N THR A 1140 -1.43 -16.08 -15.29
CA THR A 1140 -2.57 -15.86 -16.19
C THR A 1140 -2.29 -16.51 -17.55
N THR A 1141 -3.32 -17.12 -18.13
CA THR A 1141 -3.26 -17.80 -19.44
C THR A 1141 -4.49 -17.38 -20.26
N ASP A 1142 -4.61 -17.84 -21.50
CA ASP A 1142 -5.84 -17.61 -22.30
C ASP A 1142 -7.11 -18.19 -21.64
N LEU A 1143 -6.92 -19.18 -20.77
CA LEU A 1143 -7.99 -19.83 -20.00
C LEU A 1143 -8.22 -19.15 -18.64
N ILE A 1144 -7.14 -18.83 -17.92
CA ILE A 1144 -7.18 -18.23 -16.58
C ILE A 1144 -6.95 -16.73 -16.72
N ARG A 1145 -8.04 -15.95 -16.66
CA ARG A 1145 -7.98 -14.49 -16.80
C ARG A 1145 -7.40 -13.79 -15.59
N LYS A 1146 -7.70 -14.32 -14.41
CA LYS A 1146 -7.25 -13.76 -13.15
C LYS A 1146 -7.03 -14.86 -12.14
N VAL A 1147 -6.08 -14.62 -11.24
CA VAL A 1147 -5.78 -15.45 -10.09
C VAL A 1147 -5.85 -14.58 -8.85
N GLU A 1148 -6.54 -15.07 -7.84
CA GLU A 1148 -6.64 -14.43 -6.54
C GLU A 1148 -6.24 -15.44 -5.47
N ILE A 1149 -5.22 -15.09 -4.70
CA ILE A 1149 -4.63 -15.95 -3.67
C ILE A 1149 -5.12 -15.44 -2.33
N LEU A 1150 -5.99 -16.20 -1.68
CA LEU A 1150 -6.47 -15.95 -0.33
C LEU A 1150 -5.77 -16.91 0.64
N PRO A 1151 -5.72 -16.62 1.95
CA PRO A 1151 -5.04 -17.48 2.92
C PRO A 1151 -5.53 -18.93 2.95
N GLU A 1152 -6.83 -19.16 2.70
CA GLU A 1152 -7.45 -20.49 2.75
C GLU A 1152 -7.62 -21.16 1.38
N LYS A 1153 -7.64 -20.37 0.31
CA LYS A 1153 -8.00 -20.84 -1.03
C LYS A 1153 -7.37 -20.00 -2.13
N VAL A 1154 -7.25 -20.59 -3.30
CA VAL A 1154 -6.89 -19.91 -4.55
C VAL A 1154 -8.12 -19.89 -5.44
N SER A 1155 -8.56 -18.69 -5.85
CA SER A 1155 -9.70 -18.50 -6.75
C SER A 1155 -9.19 -18.19 -8.16
N LEU A 1156 -9.58 -19.03 -9.12
CA LEU A 1156 -9.21 -18.91 -10.52
C LEU A 1156 -10.43 -18.49 -11.35
N TYR A 1157 -10.26 -17.45 -12.15
CA TYR A 1157 -11.34 -16.89 -12.98
C TYR A 1157 -11.18 -17.39 -14.43
N LEU A 1158 -12.20 -18.11 -14.90
CA LEU A 1158 -12.27 -18.69 -16.23
C LEU A 1158 -13.36 -17.99 -17.05
N ASP A 1159 -13.10 -17.73 -18.33
CA ASP A 1159 -14.06 -17.05 -19.22
C ASP A 1159 -15.39 -17.81 -19.37
N SER A 1160 -15.27 -19.10 -19.65
CA SER A 1160 -16.41 -20.01 -19.86
C SER A 1160 -15.91 -21.44 -19.87
N LEU A 1161 -16.80 -22.38 -19.55
CA LEU A 1161 -16.58 -23.80 -19.77
C LEU A 1161 -17.59 -24.32 -20.79
N ASN A 1162 -17.08 -25.09 -21.74
CA ASN A 1162 -17.90 -25.84 -22.69
C ASN A 1162 -17.88 -27.34 -22.32
N LYS A 1163 -18.36 -28.19 -23.21
CA LYS A 1163 -18.39 -29.65 -23.01
C LYS A 1163 -16.99 -30.29 -23.06
N SER A 1164 -15.96 -29.58 -23.53
CA SER A 1164 -14.58 -30.05 -23.59
C SER A 1164 -13.92 -29.99 -22.22
N GLN A 1165 -13.09 -31.00 -21.91
CA GLN A 1165 -12.37 -31.07 -20.66
C GLN A 1165 -11.16 -30.13 -20.64
N VAL A 1166 -11.06 -29.38 -19.54
CA VAL A 1166 -9.96 -28.46 -19.27
C VAL A 1166 -9.30 -28.88 -17.97
N CYS A 1167 -7.97 -28.92 -17.93
CA CYS A 1167 -7.20 -29.32 -16.75
C CYS A 1167 -6.19 -28.24 -16.35
N ILE A 1168 -6.18 -27.90 -15.07
CA ILE A 1168 -5.32 -26.89 -14.45
C ILE A 1168 -4.42 -27.61 -13.45
N ARG A 1169 -3.11 -27.29 -13.48
CA ARG A 1169 -2.10 -27.87 -12.59
C ARG A 1169 -1.54 -26.79 -11.68
N LEU A 1170 -1.62 -27.03 -10.37
CA LEU A 1170 -1.19 -26.11 -9.32
C LEU A 1170 -0.16 -26.81 -8.43
N PRO A 1171 1.14 -26.48 -8.54
CA PRO A 1171 2.14 -26.95 -7.60
C PRO A 1171 2.01 -26.19 -6.27
N VAL A 1172 2.02 -26.94 -5.17
CA VAL A 1172 1.91 -26.43 -3.80
C VAL A 1172 3.07 -26.97 -2.95
N VAL A 1173 3.57 -26.12 -2.05
CA VAL A 1173 4.71 -26.43 -1.18
C VAL A 1173 4.36 -26.32 0.29
N ARG A 1174 4.91 -27.22 1.10
CA ARG A 1174 4.70 -27.24 2.55
C ARG A 1174 5.48 -26.10 3.21
N LYS A 1175 4.75 -25.18 3.83
CA LYS A 1175 5.30 -24.08 4.65
C LYS A 1175 5.30 -24.38 6.14
N TYR A 1176 4.24 -25.03 6.65
CA TYR A 1176 4.08 -25.33 8.07
C TYR A 1176 4.01 -26.84 8.34
N LYS A 1177 4.51 -27.27 9.50
CA LYS A 1177 4.58 -28.67 9.93
C LYS A 1177 3.25 -29.13 10.53
N VAL A 1178 2.26 -29.36 9.67
CA VAL A 1178 0.93 -29.87 10.05
C VAL A 1178 0.84 -31.36 9.70
N ALA A 1179 0.40 -32.15 10.68
CA ALA A 1179 0.12 -33.59 10.60
C ALA A 1179 -1.37 -33.85 10.79
N ARG A 1180 -1.83 -35.07 10.46
CA ARG A 1180 -3.26 -35.42 10.41
C ARG A 1180 -4.11 -34.42 9.61
N VAL A 1181 -3.55 -33.99 8.48
CA VAL A 1181 -4.12 -32.91 7.65
C VAL A 1181 -5.52 -33.32 7.20
N GLN A 1182 -6.49 -32.43 7.41
CA GLN A 1182 -7.87 -32.64 6.99
C GLN A 1182 -8.05 -32.34 5.50
N ASP A 1183 -9.17 -32.77 4.94
CA ASP A 1183 -9.45 -32.61 3.51
C ASP A 1183 -9.68 -31.15 3.13
N ALA A 1184 -9.11 -30.76 2.00
CA ALA A 1184 -9.40 -29.47 1.37
C ALA A 1184 -10.51 -29.62 0.31
N VAL A 1185 -11.23 -28.52 0.06
CA VAL A 1185 -12.39 -28.48 -0.84
C VAL A 1185 -12.03 -27.76 -2.14
N VAL A 1186 -12.43 -28.31 -3.27
CA VAL A 1186 -12.38 -27.67 -4.59
C VAL A 1186 -13.80 -27.52 -5.12
N GLN A 1187 -14.17 -26.33 -5.55
CA GLN A 1187 -15.50 -26.02 -6.06
C GLN A 1187 -15.41 -25.29 -7.38
N VAL A 1188 -16.24 -25.70 -8.34
CA VAL A 1188 -16.44 -25.00 -9.61
C VAL A 1188 -17.90 -24.59 -9.75
N TYR A 1189 -18.15 -23.35 -10.14
CA TYR A 1189 -19.52 -22.83 -10.30
C TYR A 1189 -19.63 -21.75 -11.38
N ASP A 1190 -20.81 -21.66 -11.99
CA ASP A 1190 -21.19 -20.59 -12.92
C ASP A 1190 -21.48 -19.32 -12.12
N TYR A 1191 -20.84 -18.20 -12.47
CA TYR A 1191 -20.96 -16.95 -11.74
C TYR A 1191 -22.39 -16.38 -11.80
N TYR A 1192 -23.06 -16.50 -12.95
CA TYR A 1192 -24.41 -15.93 -13.17
C TYR A 1192 -25.53 -16.88 -12.76
N GLU A 1193 -25.21 -18.15 -12.51
CA GLU A 1193 -26.16 -19.13 -12.01
C GLU A 1193 -25.45 -20.05 -11.00
N PRO A 1194 -25.18 -19.56 -9.77
CA PRO A 1194 -24.38 -20.31 -8.78
C PRO A 1194 -24.99 -21.66 -8.36
N THR A 1195 -26.27 -21.91 -8.70
CA THR A 1195 -26.91 -23.22 -8.53
C THR A 1195 -26.26 -24.29 -9.41
N ARG A 1196 -25.68 -23.91 -10.56
CA ARG A 1196 -24.82 -24.76 -11.38
C ARG A 1196 -23.44 -24.82 -10.75
N ARG A 1197 -23.16 -25.91 -10.07
CA ARG A 1197 -21.87 -26.14 -9.41
C ARG A 1197 -21.49 -27.61 -9.35
N ALA A 1198 -20.23 -27.87 -9.04
CA ALA A 1198 -19.75 -29.15 -8.57
C ALA A 1198 -18.69 -28.93 -7.50
N THR A 1199 -18.68 -29.81 -6.49
CA THR A 1199 -17.76 -29.70 -5.35
C THR A 1199 -17.10 -31.04 -5.10
N ARG A 1200 -15.79 -31.05 -4.89
CA ARG A 1200 -15.00 -32.24 -4.56
C ARG A 1200 -14.06 -31.93 -3.41
N THR A 1201 -13.69 -32.95 -2.67
CA THR A 1201 -12.61 -32.85 -1.67
C THR A 1201 -11.39 -33.62 -2.15
N TYR A 1202 -10.21 -33.24 -1.65
CA TYR A 1202 -8.97 -33.93 -1.97
C TYR A 1202 -8.03 -33.93 -0.77
N ASN A 1203 -7.22 -34.98 -0.70
CA ASN A 1203 -6.13 -35.16 0.26
C ASN A 1203 -5.26 -36.34 -0.20
N LEU A 1204 -4.07 -36.49 0.39
CA LEU A 1204 -3.25 -37.69 0.26
C LEU A 1204 -3.41 -38.56 1.51
N ASP A 1205 -3.62 -39.86 1.33
CA ASP A 1205 -3.76 -40.81 2.45
C ASP A 1205 -2.55 -40.79 3.40
N VAL A 1206 -1.36 -40.53 2.86
CA VAL A 1206 -0.14 -40.39 3.67
C VAL A 1206 -0.23 -39.19 4.61
N LEU A 1207 -0.78 -38.05 4.16
CA LEU A 1207 -0.90 -36.82 4.97
C LEU A 1207 -1.97 -36.95 6.06
N ARG A 1208 -3.05 -37.67 5.78
CA ARG A 1208 -4.10 -37.97 6.78
C ARG A 1208 -3.57 -38.83 7.93
N ASN A 1209 -2.69 -39.79 7.61
CA ASN A 1209 -2.18 -40.76 8.58
C ASN A 1209 -0.86 -40.33 9.24
N MET A 1210 -0.18 -39.32 8.69
CA MET A 1210 1.04 -38.72 9.22
C MET A 1210 0.81 -38.20 10.63
N ASP A 1211 1.72 -38.51 11.55
CA ASP A 1211 1.67 -38.00 12.93
C ASP A 1211 2.67 -36.85 13.14
N SER A 1212 2.54 -36.14 14.25
CA SER A 1212 3.49 -35.07 14.58
C SER A 1212 4.93 -35.57 14.79
N CYS A 1213 5.14 -36.85 15.09
CA CYS A 1213 6.48 -37.41 15.28
C CYS A 1213 7.30 -37.48 14.00
N ASP A 1214 6.66 -37.60 12.84
CA ASP A 1214 7.32 -37.54 11.54
C ASP A 1214 8.14 -36.24 11.34
N PHE A 1215 7.78 -35.15 12.03
CA PHE A 1215 8.53 -33.88 12.04
C PHE A 1215 9.56 -33.76 13.18
N CYS A 1216 9.52 -34.66 14.16
CA CYS A 1216 10.27 -34.60 15.41
C CYS A 1216 11.51 -35.53 15.43
N GLY A 1217 11.82 -36.19 14.32
CA GLY A 1217 12.92 -37.15 14.21
C GLY A 1217 12.58 -38.55 14.74
N ALA A 1218 13.51 -39.50 14.60
CA ALA A 1218 13.32 -40.88 15.06
C ALA A 1218 12.88 -40.91 16.54
N ASN A 1219 11.82 -41.68 16.86
CA ASN A 1219 11.21 -41.81 18.18
C ASN A 1219 10.59 -40.53 18.81
N CYS A 1220 10.38 -39.48 18.00
CA CYS A 1220 9.84 -38.18 18.42
C CYS A 1220 10.75 -37.39 19.39
N ASP A 1221 12.05 -37.73 19.46
CA ASP A 1221 12.94 -37.26 20.53
C ASP A 1221 13.11 -35.73 20.57
N ARG A 1222 13.01 -35.05 19.42
CA ARG A 1222 13.15 -33.57 19.37
C ARG A 1222 11.96 -32.81 19.96
N CYS A 1223 10.80 -33.45 20.06
CA CYS A 1223 9.57 -32.82 20.53
C CYS A 1223 9.18 -33.23 21.95
N ARG A 1224 9.91 -34.17 22.56
CA ARG A 1224 9.67 -34.57 23.96
C ARG A 1224 10.07 -33.44 24.90
N PRO A 1225 9.28 -33.16 25.95
CA PRO A 1225 9.66 -32.20 26.98
C PRO A 1225 10.97 -32.67 27.64
N LYS A 1226 12.02 -31.84 27.61
CA LYS A 1226 13.28 -32.14 28.32
C LYS A 1226 13.21 -31.79 29.80
N ILE A 1227 12.24 -30.96 30.18
CA ILE A 1227 11.97 -30.56 31.56
C ILE A 1227 10.48 -30.79 31.81
N THR A 1228 10.14 -31.54 32.86
CA THR A 1228 8.76 -31.76 33.32
C THR A 1228 8.65 -31.25 34.74
N ILE A 1229 8.02 -30.09 34.94
CA ILE A 1229 7.74 -29.56 36.28
C ILE A 1229 6.37 -30.11 36.70
N VAL A 1230 6.36 -30.97 37.72
CA VAL A 1230 5.14 -31.52 38.31
C VAL A 1230 4.65 -30.54 39.38
N SER A 1231 3.58 -29.79 39.10
CA SER A 1231 2.87 -29.05 40.14
C SER A 1231 1.67 -29.85 40.62
N SER A 1232 1.71 -30.29 41.88
CA SER A 1232 0.52 -30.72 42.60
C SER A 1232 -0.06 -29.49 43.28
N ILE A 1233 -1.18 -28.91 42.82
CA ILE A 1233 -2.15 -28.16 43.65
C ILE A 1233 -3.40 -27.81 42.81
N SER A 1234 -4.55 -28.08 43.41
CA SER A 1234 -5.90 -27.78 42.96
C SER A 1234 -6.23 -26.28 42.96
N SER A 1235 -6.92 -25.85 41.90
CA SER A 1235 -7.90 -24.73 41.87
C SER A 1235 -7.81 -23.70 43.01
N ALA A 1236 -6.90 -22.74 42.90
CA ALA A 1236 -7.04 -21.42 43.49
C ALA A 1236 -6.20 -20.43 42.67
N THR A 1237 -6.82 -19.32 42.29
CA THR A 1237 -6.21 -18.18 41.61
C THR A 1237 -4.99 -17.68 42.36
N TYR A 1238 -3.79 -17.88 41.81
CA TYR A 1238 -2.56 -17.23 42.29
C TYR A 1238 -1.83 -16.54 41.14
N SER A 1239 -1.27 -15.38 41.48
CA SER A 1239 -0.46 -14.50 40.64
C SER A 1239 0.80 -15.19 40.10
N LEU A 1240 1.09 -14.94 38.81
CA LEU A 1240 2.28 -15.34 38.04
C LEU A 1240 3.62 -15.14 38.80
N SER A 1241 3.65 -14.20 39.75
CA SER A 1241 4.83 -13.90 40.57
C SER A 1241 5.31 -15.07 41.43
N VAL A 1242 4.41 -15.93 41.91
CA VAL A 1242 4.77 -17.07 42.78
C VAL A 1242 5.41 -18.23 41.99
N LEU A 1243 5.04 -18.39 40.72
CA LEU A 1243 5.59 -19.42 39.83
C LEU A 1243 6.98 -19.05 39.30
N LEU A 1244 7.20 -17.76 38.99
CA LEU A 1244 8.51 -17.18 38.69
C LEU A 1244 9.47 -17.25 39.90
N LEU A 1245 8.96 -17.05 41.12
CA LEU A 1245 9.72 -17.26 42.37
C LEU A 1245 10.10 -18.73 42.57
N GLY A 1246 9.21 -19.67 42.25
CA GLY A 1246 9.51 -21.11 42.31
C GLY A 1246 10.58 -21.55 41.31
N ILE A 1247 10.56 -21.01 40.10
CA ILE A 1247 11.56 -21.30 39.05
C ILE A 1247 12.90 -20.64 39.37
N THR A 1248 12.90 -19.40 39.89
CA THR A 1248 14.15 -18.73 40.33
C THR A 1248 14.76 -19.41 41.56
N LEU A 1249 13.95 -19.92 42.50
CA LEU A 1249 14.43 -20.76 43.60
C LEU A 1249 14.99 -22.10 43.11
N PHE A 1250 14.34 -22.75 42.13
CA PHE A 1250 14.83 -24.01 41.58
C PHE A 1250 16.14 -23.84 40.81
N THR A 1251 16.29 -22.77 40.02
CA THR A 1251 17.57 -22.45 39.35
C THR A 1251 18.66 -22.12 40.38
N PHE A 1252 18.36 -21.35 41.42
CA PHE A 1252 19.30 -21.06 42.51
C PHE A 1252 19.81 -22.34 43.21
N PHE A 1253 18.95 -23.32 43.46
CA PHE A 1253 19.35 -24.58 44.11
C PHE A 1253 20.15 -25.51 43.19
N THR A 1254 19.94 -25.48 41.87
CA THR A 1254 20.73 -26.28 40.91
C THR A 1254 22.12 -25.69 40.60
N PHE A 1255 22.33 -24.38 40.80
CA PHE A 1255 23.65 -23.75 40.59
C PHE A 1255 24.57 -23.76 41.83
N SER A 1256 24.08 -24.24 42.99
CA SER A 1256 24.85 -24.28 44.25
C SER A 1256 25.40 -25.68 44.63
N ASN A 1257 25.40 -26.66 43.71
CA ASN A 1257 26.04 -27.97 43.90
C ASN A 1257 26.98 -28.32 42.74
#